data_AF-A0A9D4ZNE7-F1
#
_entry.id   AF-A0A9D4ZNE7-F1
#
_cell.length_a   1.000
_cell.length_b   1.000
_cell.length_c   1.000
_cell.angle_alpha   90.00
_cell.angle_beta   90.00
_cell.angle_gamma   90.00
#
_symmetry.space_group_name_H-M   'P 1'
#
loop_
_entity.id
_entity.type
_entity.pdbx_description
1 polymer ?
#
loop_
_entity_poly.entity_id
_entity_poly.type
_entity_poly.pdbx_seq_one_letter_code
_entity_poly.pdbx_strand_id
1 'polypeptide(L)'
;MDSSGFSQEQIRAATAMLVAAATDGLSSQPNPRAYMETLASGFAEASAMPPLSHKFATLVRASQADGGDDEQEPDDEEEKYLVGFTEVNVVGLQYYHGTVNNREMVRLVREPHNVYDRNAIRVDNMYGEQVGHIERYKACHLAPLVDNGLAVIEGIIPRGSKNTYRMPCQVFVFSKDTAMPTVLNRLVRSGLAVTTPNDPNFVQLTAMTVPENMKSTQEEAGKSIDEIFDTLILNQKKVSAAMEPAPLITTPLYSHQKEALAWLAERENSNDLPPFWQEQAERKGSARKFYVNSLTNFMTDQKPDPFRGGILADEMGLGKTLTLVSLIATNKLAMSHSLVGETQVEEPTSSRPLKKQKLDSLESHIDDKSVSQATLVVCPLSVMSIWIGQLEEHTLPGSLKVYLYHGADRTRKANVLSRHDIVLTTYNILAAEGNDLRSPLQKVRWLRVILDEAHIIKNPNAGMSQAAFSLKAERRWAVTGTPIQNGAKDLCSLMMFLKLQPLDDKSFWNRTIQRPLLSGDASGFIRLQALLMTIALRRTKDMKVDDKRIVELPQKTVNIHTVDLNEEDRQIYDRVELEGKRLVGQYVASGTVLQNYSTILQIILRLRQICDHSSLCPLKEGFLDTFSDMKDLSSSPELLQKLLSVLQSGDDFDCPICLSPPTLAVITKCSHVFCRKCIEKTLMQDKEKCPMCRVALTASDLFAAPPAVETREVTEPETQQQEWSAKIRALVALLLEVRKNDPNVKSVVFSQFAGMLNLVQAPLEAAGFKYVRIDGSMSLKKREAALKAFQAKGPDSPNIILLSLKAAGVGLNLVAASQVYMLDPWWNPAIEEQAMDRVHRLGQTRDVEIVRLIVRDSIEERILELQEKKRNLASSAFGKSTDQMRKTRIQDVQHLMQM
;
A
#
# COMPACT_ATOMS: atom_id res chain seq x y z
N MET A 1 -59.59 4.67 -18.63
CA MET A 1 -58.54 4.89 -19.66
C MET A 1 -57.51 3.78 -19.47
N ASP A 2 -57.94 2.53 -19.54
CA ASP A 2 -58.20 1.74 -20.78
C ASP A 2 -56.87 1.23 -21.30
N SER A 3 -56.45 0.02 -20.92
CA SER A 3 -56.90 -1.31 -21.39
C SER A 3 -55.95 -1.85 -22.47
N SER A 4 -55.36 -3.02 -22.20
CA SER A 4 -55.26 -4.13 -23.15
C SER A 4 -54.49 -5.29 -22.49
N GLY A 5 -55.27 -6.24 -21.95
CA GLY A 5 -54.81 -7.59 -21.74
C GLY A 5 -54.75 -8.34 -23.07
N PHE A 6 -53.84 -9.31 -23.16
CA PHE A 6 -53.68 -10.20 -24.30
C PHE A 6 -54.98 -10.98 -24.60
N SER A 7 -55.26 -11.23 -25.88
CA SER A 7 -56.51 -11.88 -26.33
C SER A 7 -56.50 -13.39 -26.04
N GLN A 8 -57.68 -13.95 -25.76
CA GLN A 8 -57.88 -15.38 -25.49
C GLN A 8 -57.44 -16.31 -26.64
N GLU A 9 -57.26 -15.81 -27.86
CA GLU A 9 -56.73 -16.59 -28.98
C GLU A 9 -55.22 -16.83 -28.88
N GLN A 10 -54.46 -15.88 -28.30
CA GLN A 10 -53.01 -16.03 -28.13
C GLN A 10 -52.66 -17.06 -27.05
N ILE A 11 -53.50 -17.18 -26.01
CA ILE A 11 -53.37 -18.21 -24.98
C ILE A 11 -53.73 -19.60 -25.54
N ARG A 12 -54.68 -19.70 -26.48
CA ARG A 12 -55.04 -20.97 -27.14
C ARG A 12 -53.98 -21.46 -28.12
N ALA A 13 -53.30 -20.56 -28.85
CA ALA A 13 -52.21 -20.92 -29.76
C ALA A 13 -50.97 -21.45 -29.01
N ALA A 14 -50.60 -20.82 -27.88
CA ALA A 14 -49.48 -21.27 -27.04
C ALA A 14 -49.77 -22.62 -26.36
N THR A 15 -51.03 -22.88 -25.97
CA THR A 15 -51.43 -24.14 -25.36
C THR A 15 -51.51 -25.29 -26.38
N ALA A 16 -51.84 -25.01 -27.64
CA ALA A 16 -51.85 -26.02 -28.71
C ALA A 16 -50.44 -26.46 -29.15
N MET A 17 -49.44 -25.57 -29.15
CA MET A 17 -48.04 -25.93 -29.48
C MET A 17 -47.37 -26.77 -28.38
N LEU A 18 -47.70 -26.54 -27.11
CA LEU A 18 -47.15 -27.30 -25.98
C LEU A 18 -47.73 -28.72 -25.86
N VAL A 19 -48.94 -28.96 -26.39
CA VAL A 19 -49.58 -30.29 -26.37
C VAL A 19 -49.13 -31.16 -27.55
N ALA A 20 -48.70 -30.58 -28.67
CA ALA A 20 -48.23 -31.34 -29.84
C ALA A 20 -46.80 -31.92 -29.70
N ALA A 21 -45.99 -31.43 -28.75
CA ALA A 21 -44.62 -31.91 -28.55
C ALA A 21 -44.49 -33.08 -27.55
N ALA A 22 -45.60 -33.47 -26.90
CA ALA A 22 -45.60 -34.50 -25.85
C ALA A 22 -46.05 -35.89 -26.33
N THR A 23 -46.41 -36.06 -27.61
CA THR A 23 -46.85 -37.34 -28.18
C THR A 23 -46.16 -37.55 -29.52
N ASP A 24 -44.98 -38.15 -29.51
CA ASP A 24 -44.66 -39.30 -30.38
C ASP A 24 -43.21 -39.74 -30.17
N GLY A 25 -43.08 -40.97 -29.69
CA GLY A 25 -41.81 -41.68 -29.56
C GLY A 25 -41.54 -42.54 -30.79
N LEU A 26 -40.24 -42.66 -31.06
CA LEU A 26 -39.54 -43.74 -31.77
C LEU A 26 -39.69 -43.89 -33.30
N SER A 27 -38.49 -43.97 -33.88
CA SER A 27 -38.06 -44.67 -35.09
C SER A 27 -37.86 -43.85 -36.38
N SER A 28 -36.63 -44.01 -36.90
CA SER A 28 -36.11 -43.69 -38.23
C SER A 28 -35.22 -42.44 -38.35
N GLN A 29 -33.97 -42.68 -38.77
CA GLN A 29 -33.00 -41.66 -39.20
C GLN A 29 -33.41 -41.05 -40.53
N PRO A 30 -33.12 -39.76 -40.76
CA PRO A 30 -32.63 -39.38 -42.09
C PRO A 30 -31.48 -38.33 -42.10
N ASN A 31 -30.45 -38.69 -42.85
CA ASN A 31 -29.51 -37.94 -43.71
C ASN A 31 -29.23 -36.41 -43.47
N PRO A 32 -27.99 -36.02 -43.06
CA PRO A 32 -27.62 -34.63 -42.69
C PRO A 32 -27.41 -33.60 -43.82
N ARG A 33 -27.80 -33.88 -45.07
CA ARG A 33 -27.41 -33.02 -46.22
C ARG A 33 -28.48 -32.07 -46.73
N ALA A 34 -29.74 -32.21 -46.29
CA ALA A 34 -30.84 -31.33 -46.68
C ALA A 34 -31.11 -30.16 -45.71
N TYR A 35 -30.47 -30.14 -44.53
CA TYR A 35 -30.68 -29.11 -43.50
C TYR A 35 -29.74 -27.89 -43.66
N MET A 36 -28.68 -28.01 -44.47
CA MET A 36 -27.66 -26.98 -44.67
C MET A 36 -27.97 -25.98 -45.78
N GLU A 37 -28.93 -26.25 -46.68
CA GLU A 37 -29.23 -25.35 -47.81
C GLU A 37 -30.40 -24.38 -47.55
N THR A 38 -31.18 -24.56 -46.48
CA THR A 38 -32.33 -23.69 -46.17
C THR A 38 -32.01 -22.55 -45.18
N LEU A 39 -30.83 -22.54 -44.56
CA LEU A 39 -30.41 -21.50 -43.61
C LEU A 39 -29.66 -20.32 -44.25
N ALA A 40 -29.30 -20.41 -45.54
CA ALA A 40 -28.44 -19.43 -46.21
C ALA A 40 -29.19 -18.27 -46.91
N SER A 41 -30.53 -18.23 -46.92
CA SER A 41 -31.28 -17.24 -47.73
C SER A 41 -32.23 -16.32 -46.95
N GLY A 42 -32.12 -16.22 -45.62
CA GLY A 42 -33.11 -15.55 -44.76
C GLY A 42 -32.68 -14.26 -44.05
N PHE A 43 -31.50 -13.71 -44.30
CA PHE A 43 -31.03 -12.47 -43.65
C PHE A 43 -30.74 -11.36 -44.67
N ALA A 44 -31.80 -10.84 -45.27
CA ALA A 44 -31.80 -9.49 -45.82
C ALA A 44 -33.20 -8.90 -45.63
N GLU A 45 -33.24 -7.70 -45.06
CA GLU A 45 -34.38 -6.78 -44.88
C GLU A 45 -35.14 -6.78 -43.53
N ALA A 46 -35.43 -5.54 -43.10
CA ALA A 46 -36.27 -5.07 -41.99
C ALA A 46 -35.62 -4.82 -40.61
N SER A 47 -34.98 -3.65 -40.51
CA SER A 47 -34.74 -2.86 -39.30
C SER A 47 -35.99 -2.12 -38.80
N ALA A 48 -36.30 -2.12 -37.50
CA ALA A 48 -36.82 -0.97 -36.70
C ALA A 48 -37.10 -1.31 -35.20
N MET A 49 -36.20 -0.84 -34.31
CA MET A 49 -36.30 -0.42 -32.86
C MET A 49 -37.13 -1.17 -31.77
N PRO A 50 -36.77 -1.04 -30.46
CA PRO A 50 -35.45 -1.01 -29.79
C PRO A 50 -35.34 -2.03 -28.61
N PRO A 51 -34.12 -2.28 -28.07
CA PRO A 51 -34.03 -2.49 -26.62
C PRO A 51 -32.91 -1.66 -25.94
N LEU A 52 -33.14 -1.42 -24.66
CA LEU A 52 -32.39 -0.53 -23.76
C LEU A 52 -30.99 -1.07 -23.42
N SER A 53 -29.99 -0.19 -23.61
CA SER A 53 -28.69 0.00 -22.91
C SER A 53 -27.88 -1.23 -22.43
N HIS A 54 -26.57 -1.38 -22.64
CA HIS A 54 -25.51 -0.37 -22.76
C HIS A 54 -24.28 -0.93 -23.53
N LYS A 55 -24.10 -0.43 -24.76
CA LYS A 55 -22.87 -0.02 -25.49
C LYS A 55 -21.64 -0.94 -25.61
N PHE A 56 -21.40 -1.39 -26.86
CA PHE A 56 -20.07 -1.65 -27.43
C PHE A 56 -19.94 -1.04 -28.85
N ALA A 57 -18.75 -0.47 -29.09
CA ALA A 57 -18.00 -0.26 -30.36
C ALA A 57 -18.46 0.72 -31.47
N THR A 58 -17.62 1.73 -31.70
CA THR A 58 -17.03 2.10 -33.00
C THR A 58 -15.69 2.81 -32.68
N LEU A 59 -14.52 2.55 -33.26
CA LEU A 59 -14.14 2.50 -34.67
C LEU A 59 -12.76 1.80 -34.83
N VAL A 60 -12.58 1.02 -35.89
CA VAL A 60 -11.27 0.55 -36.38
C VAL A 60 -11.06 1.13 -37.78
N ARG A 61 -9.93 1.82 -37.97
CA ARG A 61 -8.98 1.79 -39.12
C ARG A 61 -8.42 3.17 -39.45
N ALA A 62 -7.13 3.36 -39.20
CA ALA A 62 -6.13 3.71 -40.22
C ALA A 62 -4.79 4.04 -39.55
N SER A 63 -3.79 3.16 -39.66
CA SER A 63 -2.40 3.48 -40.02
C SER A 63 -1.52 2.23 -39.92
N GLN A 64 -0.93 1.85 -41.05
CA GLN A 64 0.21 0.93 -41.16
C GLN A 64 1.51 1.74 -41.09
N ALA A 65 2.55 1.09 -40.55
CA ALA A 65 3.99 1.32 -40.71
C ALA A 65 4.57 2.61 -40.11
N ASP A 66 5.38 2.49 -39.05
CA ASP A 66 6.84 2.34 -39.21
C ASP A 66 7.48 1.82 -37.92
N GLY A 67 8.60 1.10 -38.05
CA GLY A 67 9.28 0.37 -36.97
C GLY A 67 10.19 1.22 -36.09
N GLY A 68 10.34 0.78 -34.84
CA GLY A 68 11.35 1.25 -33.89
C GLY A 68 11.23 0.45 -32.60
N ASP A 69 12.27 -0.31 -32.26
CA ASP A 69 12.34 -1.19 -31.09
C ASP A 69 12.28 -0.38 -29.78
N ASP A 70 11.09 -0.32 -29.17
CA ASP A 70 10.90 0.10 -27.78
C ASP A 70 10.88 -1.15 -26.88
N GLU A 71 11.84 -1.24 -25.95
CA GLU A 71 11.74 -2.13 -24.79
C GLU A 71 10.60 -1.62 -23.90
N GLN A 72 9.38 -2.06 -24.19
CA GLN A 72 8.21 -1.91 -23.35
C GLN A 72 8.40 -2.69 -22.05
N GLU A 73 8.52 -1.99 -20.93
CA GLU A 73 8.21 -2.58 -19.62
C GLU A 73 6.74 -3.03 -19.62
N PRO A 74 6.41 -4.25 -19.17
CA PRO A 74 5.05 -4.76 -19.27
C PRO A 74 4.16 -4.02 -18.27
N ASP A 75 3.28 -3.18 -18.81
CA ASP A 75 2.13 -2.60 -18.13
C ASP A 75 1.14 -3.74 -17.79
N ASP A 76 1.43 -4.47 -16.71
CA ASP A 76 0.75 -5.71 -16.32
C ASP A 76 -0.52 -5.47 -15.49
N GLU A 77 -0.98 -4.21 -15.38
CA GLU A 77 -2.03 -3.78 -14.45
C GLU A 77 -3.32 -3.26 -15.11
N GLU A 78 -3.62 -3.68 -16.34
CA GLU A 78 -5.01 -3.61 -16.83
C GLU A 78 -5.87 -4.72 -16.19
N GLU A 79 -7.11 -4.39 -15.81
CA GLU A 79 -8.07 -5.33 -15.25
C GLU A 79 -8.28 -6.53 -16.20
N LYS A 80 -8.06 -7.75 -15.68
CA LYS A 80 -8.19 -9.01 -16.45
C LYS A 80 -9.57 -9.62 -16.15
N TYR A 81 -10.40 -9.73 -17.18
CA TYR A 81 -11.76 -10.26 -17.09
C TYR A 81 -11.79 -11.74 -17.49
N LEU A 82 -12.78 -12.47 -16.96
CA LEU A 82 -12.97 -13.88 -17.28
C LEU A 82 -13.51 -14.03 -18.70
N VAL A 83 -12.73 -14.67 -19.57
CA VAL A 83 -13.15 -15.02 -20.94
C VAL A 83 -14.08 -16.25 -20.90
N GLY A 84 -13.73 -17.22 -20.05
CA GLY A 84 -14.44 -18.49 -19.91
C GLY A 84 -13.54 -19.54 -19.28
N PHE A 85 -13.99 -20.78 -19.24
CA PHE A 85 -13.16 -21.91 -18.80
C PHE A 85 -13.18 -23.05 -19.82
N THR A 86 -12.15 -23.89 -19.78
CA THR A 86 -12.03 -25.10 -20.59
C THR A 86 -11.62 -26.29 -19.71
N GLU A 87 -12.13 -27.47 -20.01
CA GLU A 87 -11.74 -28.69 -19.29
C GLU A 87 -10.50 -29.32 -19.92
N VAL A 88 -9.46 -29.56 -19.12
CA VAL A 88 -8.22 -30.23 -19.51
C VAL A 88 -7.95 -31.43 -18.61
N ASN A 89 -7.04 -32.33 -19.02
CA ASN A 89 -6.54 -33.38 -18.12
C ASN A 89 -5.14 -33.05 -17.61
N VAL A 90 -4.92 -33.29 -16.32
CA VAL A 90 -3.61 -33.40 -15.69
C VAL A 90 -3.13 -34.84 -15.86
N VAL A 91 -1.91 -35.00 -16.37
CA VAL A 91 -1.25 -36.27 -16.66
C VAL A 91 0.08 -36.37 -15.91
N GLY A 92 0.62 -37.58 -15.80
CA GLY A 92 1.90 -37.82 -15.13
C GLY A 92 1.83 -37.91 -13.61
N LEU A 93 0.61 -38.08 -13.05
CA LEU A 93 0.34 -38.09 -11.61
C LEU A 93 1.18 -39.13 -10.82
N GLN A 94 1.54 -40.24 -11.46
CA GLN A 94 2.34 -41.31 -10.85
C GLN A 94 3.83 -40.97 -10.66
N TYR A 95 4.32 -39.91 -11.32
CA TYR A 95 5.74 -39.53 -11.28
C TYR A 95 6.04 -38.43 -10.26
N TYR A 96 5.00 -37.88 -9.63
CA TYR A 96 5.13 -36.76 -8.71
C TYR A 96 4.41 -37.05 -7.40
N HIS A 97 4.82 -36.37 -6.33
CA HIS A 97 4.35 -36.63 -4.98
C HIS A 97 3.23 -35.69 -4.53
N GLY A 98 2.96 -34.61 -5.27
CA GLY A 98 1.93 -33.64 -4.92
C GLY A 98 0.54 -34.24 -4.97
N THR A 99 -0.20 -34.11 -3.87
CA THR A 99 -1.59 -34.54 -3.76
C THR A 99 -2.55 -33.34 -3.86
N VAL A 100 -3.73 -33.58 -4.41
CA VAL A 100 -4.79 -32.57 -4.63
C VAL A 100 -6.14 -33.21 -4.32
N ASN A 101 -7.06 -32.46 -3.74
CA ASN A 101 -8.40 -32.89 -3.37
C ASN A 101 -9.45 -32.53 -4.44
N ASN A 102 -10.64 -33.12 -4.33
CA ASN A 102 -11.74 -32.71 -5.19
C ASN A 102 -12.19 -31.29 -4.84
N ARG A 103 -12.45 -30.49 -5.86
CA ARG A 103 -12.75 -29.04 -5.82
C ARG A 103 -11.61 -28.18 -5.29
N GLU A 104 -10.39 -28.72 -5.30
CA GLU A 104 -9.21 -27.97 -4.89
C GLU A 104 -8.69 -27.08 -6.03
N MET A 105 -8.18 -25.91 -5.65
CA MET A 105 -7.53 -24.98 -6.55
C MET A 105 -6.06 -25.36 -6.73
N VAL A 106 -5.59 -25.32 -7.98
CA VAL A 106 -4.20 -25.68 -8.33
C VAL A 106 -3.51 -24.52 -9.02
N ARG A 107 -2.19 -24.41 -8.80
CA ARG A 107 -1.35 -23.44 -9.48
C ARG A 107 -0.92 -24.01 -10.83
N LEU A 108 -1.04 -23.21 -11.88
CA LEU A 108 -0.59 -23.54 -13.23
C LEU A 108 0.68 -22.75 -13.55
N VAL A 109 1.81 -23.43 -13.74
CA VAL A 109 3.13 -22.81 -13.91
C VAL A 109 3.66 -23.12 -15.30
N ARG A 110 4.01 -22.08 -16.08
CA ARG A 110 4.63 -22.26 -17.41
C ARG A 110 6.08 -22.71 -17.29
N GLU A 111 6.45 -23.73 -18.06
CA GLU A 111 7.83 -24.20 -18.21
C GLU A 111 8.30 -24.09 -19.67
N PRO A 112 8.61 -22.89 -20.18
CA PRO A 112 8.99 -22.68 -21.59
C PRO A 112 10.31 -23.38 -21.97
N HIS A 113 11.18 -23.62 -20.98
CA HIS A 113 12.48 -24.27 -21.16
C HIS A 113 12.46 -25.77 -20.85
N ASN A 114 11.28 -26.38 -20.69
CA ASN A 114 11.18 -27.82 -20.45
C ASN A 114 11.72 -28.62 -21.65
N VAL A 115 12.60 -29.58 -21.38
CA VAL A 115 13.34 -30.35 -22.39
C VAL A 115 12.42 -31.25 -23.23
N TYR A 116 11.29 -31.70 -22.64
CA TYR A 116 10.37 -32.64 -23.29
C TYR A 116 9.24 -31.96 -24.04
N ASP A 117 8.75 -30.81 -23.54
CA ASP A 117 7.69 -30.04 -24.19
C ASP A 117 7.83 -28.54 -23.86
N ARG A 118 8.15 -27.71 -24.87
CA ARG A 118 8.27 -26.25 -24.71
C ARG A 118 6.95 -25.58 -24.31
N ASN A 119 5.82 -26.25 -24.56
CA ASN A 119 4.50 -25.78 -24.17
C ASN A 119 4.05 -26.35 -22.81
N ALA A 120 4.93 -27.01 -22.06
CA ALA A 120 4.58 -27.62 -20.79
C ALA A 120 3.99 -26.58 -19.82
N ILE A 121 2.86 -26.96 -19.21
CA ILE A 121 2.25 -26.25 -18.10
C ILE A 121 2.22 -27.23 -16.93
N ARG A 122 3.05 -26.95 -15.93
CA ARG A 122 3.11 -27.72 -14.69
C ARG A 122 1.94 -27.38 -13.80
N VAL A 123 1.40 -28.39 -13.13
CA VAL A 123 0.31 -28.27 -12.16
C VAL A 123 0.88 -28.53 -10.78
N ASP A 124 0.87 -27.50 -9.94
CA ASP A 124 1.33 -27.57 -8.56
C ASP A 124 0.12 -27.49 -7.61
N ASN A 125 0.20 -28.19 -6.47
CA ASN A 125 -0.75 -28.01 -5.38
C ASN A 125 -0.50 -26.67 -4.67
N MET A 126 -1.28 -26.37 -3.62
CA MET A 126 -1.16 -25.09 -2.91
C MET A 126 0.18 -24.89 -2.20
N TYR A 127 0.89 -25.98 -1.88
CA TYR A 127 2.21 -25.94 -1.25
C TYR A 127 3.36 -25.81 -2.27
N GLY A 128 3.03 -25.73 -3.57
CA GLY A 128 4.02 -25.68 -4.63
C GLY A 128 4.62 -27.03 -4.96
N GLU A 129 4.07 -28.13 -4.44
CA GLU A 129 4.50 -29.47 -4.83
C GLU A 129 3.87 -29.84 -6.15
N GLN A 130 4.68 -30.39 -7.03
CA GLN A 130 4.24 -30.79 -8.35
C GLN A 130 3.30 -31.99 -8.27
N VAL A 131 2.17 -31.88 -8.97
CA VAL A 131 1.13 -32.90 -9.07
C VAL A 131 1.21 -33.59 -10.44
N GLY A 132 1.46 -32.80 -11.49
CA GLY A 132 1.54 -33.29 -12.86
C GLY A 132 1.71 -32.18 -13.87
N HIS A 133 1.36 -32.47 -15.13
CA HIS A 133 1.36 -31.50 -16.22
C HIS A 133 0.01 -31.51 -16.95
N ILE A 134 -0.38 -30.39 -17.55
CA ILE A 134 -1.52 -30.35 -18.46
C ILE A 134 -1.19 -31.19 -19.71
N GLU A 135 -2.17 -31.96 -20.19
CA GLU A 135 -2.04 -32.75 -21.40
C GLU A 135 -1.53 -31.94 -22.60
N ARG A 136 -0.54 -32.48 -23.31
CA ARG A 136 0.24 -31.80 -24.36
C ARG A 136 -0.62 -31.11 -25.42
N TYR A 137 -1.69 -31.76 -25.86
CA TYR A 137 -2.59 -31.23 -26.89
C TYR A 137 -3.28 -29.93 -26.44
N LYS A 138 -3.66 -29.80 -25.17
CA LYS A 138 -4.31 -28.58 -24.67
C LYS A 138 -3.29 -27.55 -24.22
N ALA A 139 -2.16 -28.01 -23.70
CA ALA A 139 -1.06 -27.14 -23.30
C ALA A 139 -0.49 -26.33 -24.49
N CYS A 140 -0.41 -26.91 -25.69
CA CYS A 140 0.10 -26.18 -26.88
C CYS A 140 -0.77 -25.01 -27.33
N HIS A 141 -2.05 -24.98 -26.94
CA HIS A 141 -2.96 -23.88 -27.24
C HIS A 141 -3.04 -22.84 -26.12
N LEU A 142 -2.91 -23.27 -24.86
CA LEU A 142 -2.91 -22.38 -23.70
C LEU A 142 -1.56 -21.69 -23.49
N ALA A 143 -0.44 -22.40 -23.66
CA ALA A 143 0.89 -21.89 -23.38
C ALA A 143 1.26 -20.62 -24.17
N PRO A 144 1.02 -20.53 -25.50
CA PRO A 144 1.33 -19.31 -26.25
C PRO A 144 0.50 -18.10 -25.83
N LEU A 145 -0.69 -18.30 -25.26
CA LEU A 145 -1.50 -17.18 -24.75
C LEU A 145 -0.90 -16.61 -23.47
N VAL A 146 -0.35 -17.48 -22.62
CA VAL A 146 0.33 -17.10 -21.39
C VAL A 146 1.69 -16.46 -21.67
N ASP A 147 2.50 -17.05 -22.56
CA ASP A 147 3.84 -16.56 -22.88
C ASP A 147 3.83 -15.16 -23.49
N ASN A 148 2.82 -14.87 -24.31
CA ASN A 148 2.66 -13.55 -24.93
C ASN A 148 1.92 -12.54 -24.02
N GLY A 149 1.66 -12.90 -22.75
CA GLY A 149 0.96 -12.03 -21.81
C GLY A 149 -0.50 -11.72 -22.18
N LEU A 150 -1.07 -12.42 -23.17
CA LEU A 150 -2.44 -12.19 -23.64
C LEU A 150 -3.48 -12.74 -22.66
N ALA A 151 -3.14 -13.80 -21.93
CA ALA A 151 -4.04 -14.41 -20.96
C ALA A 151 -3.33 -14.91 -19.70
N VAL A 152 -4.05 -14.90 -18.58
CA VAL A 152 -3.68 -15.54 -17.32
C VAL A 152 -4.60 -16.73 -17.11
N ILE A 153 -4.05 -17.87 -16.69
CA ILE A 153 -4.79 -19.11 -16.51
C ILE A 153 -4.80 -19.55 -15.05
N GLU A 154 -5.94 -20.08 -14.59
CA GLU A 154 -6.11 -20.60 -13.23
C GLU A 154 -6.80 -21.96 -13.26
N GLY A 155 -6.40 -22.89 -12.38
CA GLY A 155 -6.90 -24.26 -12.38
C GLY A 155 -7.79 -24.61 -11.19
N ILE A 156 -8.80 -25.45 -11.41
CA ILE A 156 -9.55 -26.17 -10.38
C ILE A 156 -9.59 -27.64 -10.74
N ILE A 157 -9.39 -28.52 -9.79
CA ILE A 157 -9.67 -29.94 -9.95
C ILE A 157 -11.12 -30.21 -9.49
N PRO A 158 -12.13 -30.30 -10.39
CA PRO A 158 -13.51 -30.47 -9.97
C PRO A 158 -13.77 -31.84 -9.31
N ARG A 159 -13.10 -32.89 -9.79
CA ARG A 159 -13.26 -34.29 -9.36
C ARG A 159 -12.05 -35.13 -9.83
N GLY A 160 -11.87 -36.30 -9.23
CA GLY A 160 -10.91 -37.30 -9.72
C GLY A 160 -9.57 -37.36 -9.00
N SER A 161 -9.46 -36.76 -7.80
CA SER A 161 -8.24 -36.77 -6.97
C SER A 161 -7.67 -38.16 -6.66
N LYS A 162 -8.49 -39.22 -6.76
CA LYS A 162 -8.08 -40.61 -6.49
C LYS A 162 -7.54 -41.35 -7.72
N ASN A 163 -7.55 -40.74 -8.90
CA ASN A 163 -7.09 -41.38 -10.12
C ASN A 163 -5.56 -41.30 -10.24
N THR A 164 -4.90 -42.43 -10.44
CA THR A 164 -3.44 -42.55 -10.45
C THR A 164 -2.79 -42.11 -11.77
N TYR A 165 -3.57 -41.99 -12.86
CA TYR A 165 -3.02 -41.76 -14.21
C TYR A 165 -3.42 -40.42 -14.81
N ARG A 166 -4.69 -40.03 -14.66
CA ARG A 166 -5.22 -38.80 -15.24
C ARG A 166 -6.30 -38.18 -14.36
N MET A 167 -6.34 -36.86 -14.29
CA MET A 167 -7.32 -36.14 -13.47
C MET A 167 -7.84 -34.92 -14.24
N PRO A 168 -9.16 -34.67 -14.31
CA PRO A 168 -9.68 -33.49 -14.98
C PRO A 168 -9.36 -32.22 -14.20
N CYS A 169 -9.10 -31.13 -14.92
CA CYS A 169 -8.81 -29.79 -14.43
C CYS A 169 -9.61 -28.78 -15.25
N GLN A 170 -10.41 -27.95 -14.60
CA GLN A 170 -11.05 -26.80 -15.21
C GLN A 170 -10.06 -25.63 -15.22
N VAL A 171 -9.68 -25.18 -16.41
CA VAL A 171 -8.77 -24.04 -16.61
C VAL A 171 -9.58 -22.80 -16.96
N PHE A 172 -9.61 -21.85 -16.06
CA PHE A 172 -10.22 -20.54 -16.23
C PHE A 172 -9.23 -19.63 -16.93
N VAL A 173 -9.68 -18.95 -17.99
CA VAL A 173 -8.84 -18.06 -18.80
C VAL A 173 -9.29 -16.62 -18.61
N PHE A 174 -8.36 -15.78 -18.15
CA PHE A 174 -8.56 -14.36 -17.93
C PHE A 174 -7.74 -13.56 -18.93
N SER A 175 -8.29 -12.48 -19.47
CA SER A 175 -7.62 -11.62 -20.46
C SER A 175 -7.95 -10.16 -20.22
N LYS A 176 -7.07 -9.27 -20.66
CA LYS A 176 -7.36 -7.83 -20.78
C LYS A 176 -8.55 -7.63 -21.73
N ASP A 177 -9.37 -6.60 -21.49
CA ASP A 177 -10.56 -6.31 -22.32
C ASP A 177 -10.20 -6.13 -23.81
N THR A 178 -9.11 -5.41 -24.06
CA THR A 178 -8.53 -5.20 -25.41
C THR A 178 -8.15 -6.50 -26.12
N ALA A 179 -7.68 -7.50 -25.37
CA ALA A 179 -7.22 -8.78 -25.89
C ALA A 179 -8.30 -9.89 -25.85
N MET A 180 -9.41 -9.69 -25.14
CA MET A 180 -10.46 -10.71 -24.95
C MET A 180 -10.98 -11.31 -26.26
N PRO A 181 -11.33 -10.52 -27.31
CA PRO A 181 -11.81 -11.08 -28.57
C PRO A 181 -10.76 -11.94 -29.27
N THR A 182 -9.48 -11.55 -29.18
CA THR A 182 -8.36 -12.28 -29.78
C THR A 182 -8.12 -13.60 -29.06
N VAL A 183 -8.16 -13.59 -27.74
CA VAL A 183 -8.01 -14.78 -26.89
C VAL A 183 -9.15 -15.76 -27.14
N LEU A 184 -10.40 -15.29 -27.13
CA LEU A 184 -11.57 -16.13 -27.38
C LEU A 184 -11.53 -16.76 -28.77
N ASN A 185 -11.21 -15.99 -29.81
CA ASN A 185 -11.08 -16.50 -31.18
C ASN A 185 -9.96 -17.55 -31.31
N ARG A 186 -8.82 -17.36 -30.64
CA ARG A 186 -7.73 -18.34 -30.65
C ARG A 186 -8.12 -19.64 -29.94
N LEU A 187 -8.82 -19.56 -28.81
CA LEU A 187 -9.29 -20.74 -28.09
C LEU A 187 -10.33 -21.52 -28.91
N VAL A 188 -11.32 -20.84 -29.50
CA VAL A 188 -12.35 -21.50 -30.33
C VAL A 188 -11.72 -22.15 -31.57
N ARG A 189 -10.81 -21.46 -32.27
CA ARG A 189 -10.10 -22.02 -33.44
C ARG A 189 -9.21 -23.22 -33.12
N SER A 190 -8.76 -23.33 -31.87
CA SER A 190 -7.95 -24.47 -31.41
C SER A 190 -8.76 -25.74 -31.15
N GLY A 191 -10.10 -25.68 -31.25
CA GLY A 191 -10.97 -26.81 -30.95
C GLY A 191 -11.11 -27.10 -29.45
N LEU A 192 -10.65 -26.19 -28.58
CA LEU A 192 -10.94 -26.24 -27.15
C LEU A 192 -12.39 -25.82 -26.93
N ALA A 193 -13.18 -26.67 -26.27
CA ALA A 193 -14.50 -26.28 -25.79
C ALA A 193 -14.32 -25.24 -24.67
N VAL A 194 -14.72 -24.00 -24.94
CA VAL A 194 -14.70 -22.91 -23.96
C VAL A 194 -16.13 -22.57 -23.59
N THR A 195 -16.45 -22.67 -22.30
CA THR A 195 -17.73 -22.22 -21.76
C THR A 195 -17.57 -20.77 -21.32
N THR A 196 -18.28 -19.86 -21.98
CA THR A 196 -18.25 -18.41 -21.70
C THR A 196 -19.28 -18.04 -20.64
N PRO A 197 -19.10 -16.91 -19.91
CA PRO A 197 -20.08 -16.42 -18.93
C PRO A 197 -21.52 -16.25 -19.43
N ASN A 198 -21.71 -16.07 -20.75
CA ASN A 198 -23.02 -15.92 -21.39
C ASN A 198 -23.73 -17.26 -21.68
N ASP A 199 -23.11 -18.40 -21.37
CA ASP A 199 -23.73 -19.72 -21.55
C ASP A 199 -24.79 -19.97 -20.45
N PRO A 200 -26.02 -20.38 -20.77
CA PRO A 200 -27.05 -20.66 -19.76
C PRO A 200 -26.64 -21.72 -18.73
N ASN A 201 -25.69 -22.60 -19.06
CA ASN A 201 -25.15 -23.60 -18.12
C ASN A 201 -23.90 -23.13 -17.36
N PHE A 202 -23.40 -21.91 -17.61
CA PHE A 202 -22.16 -21.41 -17.01
C PHE A 202 -22.23 -21.42 -15.49
N VAL A 203 -23.32 -20.95 -14.89
CA VAL A 203 -23.51 -20.93 -13.43
C VAL A 203 -23.54 -22.34 -12.85
N GLN A 204 -24.19 -23.29 -13.52
CA GLN A 204 -24.28 -24.67 -13.06
C GLN A 204 -22.94 -25.43 -13.18
N LEU A 205 -22.13 -25.09 -14.19
CA LEU A 205 -20.80 -25.66 -14.42
C LEU A 205 -19.71 -24.99 -13.55
N THR A 206 -19.90 -23.74 -13.14
CA THR A 206 -19.00 -22.99 -12.23
C THR A 206 -19.36 -23.13 -10.75
N ALA A 207 -20.59 -23.53 -10.40
CA ALA A 207 -21.05 -23.84 -9.04
C ALA A 207 -20.32 -25.03 -8.37
N MET A 208 -19.22 -25.48 -8.95
CA MET A 208 -18.30 -26.49 -8.40
C MET A 208 -17.19 -25.87 -7.53
N THR A 209 -17.21 -24.56 -7.28
CA THR A 209 -16.39 -23.89 -6.26
C THR A 209 -16.71 -24.36 -4.84
N VAL A 210 -15.76 -24.17 -3.93
CA VAL A 210 -15.79 -24.58 -2.51
C VAL A 210 -17.19 -24.41 -1.89
N PRO A 211 -17.80 -25.46 -1.29
CA PRO A 211 -19.08 -25.30 -0.59
C PRO A 211 -18.94 -24.24 0.50
N GLU A 212 -19.72 -23.17 0.40
CA GLU A 212 -19.71 -22.10 1.38
C GLU A 212 -20.47 -22.55 2.63
N ASN A 213 -19.73 -22.91 3.68
CA ASN A 213 -20.31 -23.19 5.00
C ASN A 213 -20.59 -21.92 5.83
N MET A 214 -20.40 -20.73 5.26
CA MET A 214 -20.72 -19.45 5.92
C MET A 214 -22.07 -18.96 5.41
N LYS A 215 -23.09 -18.94 6.27
CA LYS A 215 -24.42 -18.42 5.94
C LYS A 215 -24.30 -16.92 5.65
N SER A 216 -24.43 -16.53 4.39
CA SER A 216 -24.55 -15.13 3.97
C SER A 216 -25.96 -14.62 4.25
N THR A 217 -26.13 -13.61 5.09
CA THR A 217 -27.33 -12.77 5.07
C THR A 217 -27.16 -11.69 4.01
N GLN A 218 -28.17 -11.47 3.16
CA GLN A 218 -28.12 -10.48 2.07
C GLN A 218 -27.91 -9.03 2.54
N GLU A 219 -28.00 -8.76 3.86
CA GLU A 219 -27.72 -7.46 4.49
C GLU A 219 -26.23 -7.09 4.56
N GLU A 220 -25.29 -7.99 4.24
CA GLU A 220 -23.85 -7.71 4.30
C GLU A 220 -23.26 -7.22 2.97
N ALA A 221 -24.04 -7.26 1.89
CA ALA A 221 -23.67 -6.71 0.59
C ALA A 221 -23.84 -5.19 0.59
N GLY A 222 -22.83 -4.45 1.04
CA GLY A 222 -22.82 -2.98 1.02
C GLY A 222 -22.05 -2.29 2.14
N LYS A 223 -21.48 -3.06 3.08
CA LYS A 223 -20.75 -2.52 4.23
C LYS A 223 -19.38 -1.94 3.85
N SER A 224 -19.01 -0.81 4.46
CA SER A 224 -17.73 -0.12 4.25
C SER A 224 -16.53 -0.83 4.90
N ILE A 225 -15.30 -0.45 4.51
CA ILE A 225 -14.06 -0.92 5.15
C ILE A 225 -14.00 -0.51 6.62
N ASP A 226 -14.43 0.71 6.92
CA ASP A 226 -14.43 1.22 8.28
C ASP A 226 -15.41 0.42 9.14
N GLU A 227 -16.54 -0.04 8.59
CA GLU A 227 -17.43 -0.99 9.28
C GLU A 227 -16.78 -2.36 9.54
N ILE A 228 -15.90 -2.87 8.65
CA ILE A 228 -15.10 -4.09 8.95
C ILE A 228 -14.26 -3.85 10.20
N PHE A 229 -13.57 -2.71 10.24
CA PHE A 229 -12.70 -2.34 11.34
C PHE A 229 -13.43 -1.95 12.62
N ASP A 230 -14.61 -1.36 12.52
CA ASP A 230 -15.49 -1.11 13.66
C ASP A 230 -16.03 -2.44 14.21
N THR A 231 -16.35 -3.40 13.33
CA THR A 231 -16.72 -4.75 13.78
C THR A 231 -15.54 -5.45 14.45
N LEU A 232 -14.33 -5.30 13.91
CA LEU A 232 -13.08 -5.80 14.53
C LEU A 232 -12.91 -5.27 15.95
N ILE A 233 -13.06 -3.95 16.09
CA ILE A 233 -13.01 -3.22 17.36
C ILE A 233 -14.06 -3.75 18.35
N LEU A 234 -15.29 -4.00 17.91
CA LEU A 234 -16.39 -4.48 18.76
C LEU A 234 -16.17 -5.93 19.24
N ASN A 235 -15.68 -6.82 18.37
CA ASN A 235 -15.42 -8.21 18.73
C ASN A 235 -14.18 -8.40 19.60
N GLN A 236 -13.19 -7.50 19.50
CA GLN A 236 -11.99 -7.51 20.34
C GLN A 236 -12.29 -7.25 21.82
N LYS A 237 -13.44 -6.65 22.17
CA LYS A 237 -13.89 -6.49 23.57
C LYS A 237 -14.04 -7.80 24.34
N LYS A 238 -13.98 -8.97 23.66
CA LYS A 238 -14.13 -10.29 24.28
C LYS A 238 -12.84 -11.06 24.53
N VAL A 239 -11.66 -10.57 24.11
CA VAL A 239 -10.44 -11.41 24.12
C VAL A 239 -9.19 -10.70 24.62
N SER A 240 -8.57 -11.34 25.62
CA SER A 240 -7.18 -11.29 26.12
C SER A 240 -7.06 -10.76 27.55
N ALA A 241 -6.48 -11.59 28.42
CA ALA A 241 -6.12 -11.20 29.78
C ALA A 241 -4.94 -10.21 29.71
N ALA A 242 -4.98 -9.12 30.47
CA ALA A 242 -3.89 -8.15 30.51
C ALA A 242 -2.57 -8.81 30.97
N MET A 243 -1.48 -8.57 30.25
CA MET A 243 -0.14 -9.07 30.59
C MET A 243 0.76 -7.92 31.09
N GLU A 244 1.40 -8.12 32.23
CA GLU A 244 2.42 -7.18 32.73
C GLU A 244 3.72 -7.30 31.91
N PRO A 245 4.42 -6.18 31.66
CA PRO A 245 5.69 -6.19 30.95
C PRO A 245 6.79 -6.89 31.76
N ALA A 246 7.83 -7.34 31.06
CA ALA A 246 9.06 -7.81 31.67
C ALA A 246 9.68 -6.77 32.63
N PRO A 247 10.35 -7.20 33.74
CA PRO A 247 11.09 -6.31 34.65
C PRO A 247 12.20 -5.45 34.00
N LEU A 248 12.55 -5.72 32.75
CA LEU A 248 13.49 -4.93 31.95
C LEU A 248 12.89 -3.60 31.48
N ILE A 249 11.56 -3.49 31.46
CA ILE A 249 10.82 -2.29 31.09
C ILE A 249 10.60 -1.44 32.35
N THR A 250 11.06 -0.20 32.34
CA THR A 250 10.98 0.72 33.49
C THR A 250 9.64 1.44 33.56
N THR A 251 8.96 1.56 32.42
CA THR A 251 7.74 2.36 32.29
C THR A 251 6.49 1.49 32.45
N PRO A 252 5.53 1.87 33.30
CA PRO A 252 4.28 1.14 33.44
C PRO A 252 3.46 1.22 32.15
N LEU A 253 2.95 0.08 31.67
CA LEU A 253 2.07 0.02 30.50
C LEU A 253 0.64 0.42 30.85
N TYR A 254 -0.05 1.06 29.90
CA TYR A 254 -1.51 1.29 29.98
C TYR A 254 -2.29 -0.03 29.79
N SER A 255 -3.56 -0.06 30.19
CA SER A 255 -4.43 -1.25 30.10
C SER A 255 -4.47 -1.83 28.68
N HIS A 256 -4.70 -1.01 27.66
CA HIS A 256 -4.68 -1.45 26.27
C HIS A 256 -3.30 -1.95 25.85
N GLN A 257 -2.23 -1.34 26.33
CA GLN A 257 -0.88 -1.83 26.00
C GLN A 257 -0.62 -3.22 26.59
N LYS A 258 -1.13 -3.50 27.81
CA LYS A 258 -1.05 -4.83 28.44
C LYS A 258 -1.87 -5.88 27.71
N GLU A 259 -3.07 -5.53 27.25
CA GLU A 259 -3.90 -6.40 26.41
C GLU A 259 -3.21 -6.71 25.07
N ALA A 260 -2.63 -5.68 24.43
CA ALA A 260 -1.89 -5.92 23.19
C ALA A 260 -0.63 -6.75 23.43
N LEU A 261 0.10 -6.51 24.51
CA LEU A 261 1.26 -7.32 24.86
C LEU A 261 0.86 -8.79 25.02
N ALA A 262 -0.25 -9.07 25.71
CA ALA A 262 -0.80 -10.40 25.87
C ALA A 262 -1.14 -11.03 24.51
N TRP A 263 -1.90 -10.32 23.69
CA TRP A 263 -2.29 -10.79 22.35
C TRP A 263 -1.09 -11.07 21.45
N LEU A 264 -0.09 -10.18 21.44
CA LEU A 264 1.15 -10.36 20.68
C LEU A 264 1.94 -11.58 21.19
N ALA A 265 2.07 -11.75 22.51
CA ALA A 265 2.80 -12.85 23.12
C ALA A 265 2.11 -14.20 22.90
N GLU A 266 0.79 -14.25 23.02
CA GLU A 266 -0.04 -15.43 22.71
C GLU A 266 0.14 -15.81 21.23
N ARG A 267 0.07 -14.83 20.33
CA ARG A 267 0.22 -15.05 18.88
C ARG A 267 1.58 -15.61 18.48
N GLU A 268 2.64 -15.13 19.09
CA GLU A 268 3.98 -15.63 18.76
C GLU A 268 4.24 -17.04 19.27
N ASN A 269 3.61 -17.41 20.38
CA ASN A 269 3.88 -18.67 21.07
C ASN A 269 2.76 -19.71 20.85
N SER A 270 1.66 -19.35 20.19
CA SER A 270 0.59 -20.27 19.81
C SER A 270 1.11 -21.37 18.88
N ASN A 271 0.59 -22.57 19.07
CA ASN A 271 0.78 -23.73 18.19
C ASN A 271 -0.54 -24.11 17.49
N ASP A 272 -1.48 -23.16 17.48
CA ASP A 272 -2.78 -23.33 16.84
C ASP A 272 -2.64 -23.37 15.33
N LEU A 273 -3.69 -23.88 14.69
CA LEU A 273 -3.76 -23.92 13.24
C LEU A 273 -3.83 -22.49 12.68
N PRO A 274 -3.19 -22.23 11.53
CA PRO A 274 -3.31 -20.96 10.85
C PRO A 274 -4.78 -20.63 10.52
N PRO A 275 -5.10 -19.34 10.27
CA PRO A 275 -6.42 -18.92 9.82
C PRO A 275 -6.97 -19.82 8.70
N PHE A 276 -8.26 -20.15 8.78
CA PHE A 276 -8.99 -20.99 7.82
C PHE A 276 -8.60 -22.47 7.78
N TRP A 277 -7.69 -22.94 8.64
CA TRP A 277 -7.41 -24.37 8.78
C TRP A 277 -8.25 -25.00 9.89
N GLN A 278 -8.78 -26.18 9.61
CA GLN A 278 -9.59 -26.95 10.55
C GLN A 278 -9.08 -28.38 10.63
N GLU A 279 -9.03 -28.93 11.84
CA GLU A 279 -8.75 -30.34 12.05
C GLU A 279 -10.03 -31.16 11.83
N GLN A 280 -9.95 -32.20 11.00
CA GLN A 280 -11.03 -33.14 10.75
C GLN A 280 -10.55 -34.58 10.96
N ALA A 281 -11.37 -35.40 11.61
CA ALA A 281 -11.12 -36.83 11.73
C ALA A 281 -11.61 -37.56 10.48
N GLU A 282 -10.85 -38.55 10.00
CA GLU A 282 -11.18 -39.34 8.80
C GLU A 282 -12.56 -40.01 8.89
N ARG A 283 -12.94 -40.44 10.09
CA ARG A 283 -14.25 -40.97 10.49
C ARG A 283 -14.48 -40.64 11.97
N LYS A 284 -15.75 -40.59 12.42
CA LYS A 284 -16.06 -40.46 13.86
C LYS A 284 -15.33 -41.56 14.65
N GLY A 285 -14.36 -41.19 15.46
CA GLY A 285 -13.54 -42.11 16.28
C GLY A 285 -12.21 -42.59 15.68
N SER A 286 -11.80 -42.12 14.49
CA SER A 286 -10.47 -42.44 13.95
C SER A 286 -9.36 -41.63 14.63
N ALA A 287 -8.21 -42.26 14.89
CA ALA A 287 -7.01 -41.58 15.40
C ALA A 287 -6.26 -40.78 14.30
N ARG A 288 -6.55 -41.05 13.02
CA ARG A 288 -5.94 -40.36 11.89
C ARG A 288 -6.65 -39.03 11.65
N LYS A 289 -5.87 -37.95 11.74
CA LYS A 289 -6.32 -36.56 11.60
C LYS A 289 -5.89 -36.01 10.25
N PHE A 290 -6.77 -35.22 9.64
CA PHE A 290 -6.49 -34.45 8.43
C PHE A 290 -6.77 -32.98 8.71
N TYR A 291 -6.02 -32.11 8.05
CA TYR A 291 -6.17 -30.67 8.16
C TYR A 291 -6.75 -30.15 6.87
N VAL A 292 -7.86 -29.42 6.95
CA VAL A 292 -8.59 -28.89 5.80
C VAL A 292 -8.57 -27.37 5.84
N ASN A 293 -8.17 -26.74 4.74
CA ASN A 293 -8.29 -25.30 4.57
C ASN A 293 -9.68 -24.96 4.02
N SER A 294 -10.47 -24.18 4.76
CA SER A 294 -11.85 -23.84 4.41
C SER A 294 -11.97 -22.86 3.25
N LEU A 295 -10.90 -22.14 2.88
CA LEU A 295 -10.92 -21.23 1.71
C LEU A 295 -10.66 -21.98 0.41
N THR A 296 -9.86 -23.04 0.45
CA THR A 296 -9.36 -23.72 -0.75
C THR A 296 -9.76 -25.18 -0.87
N ASN A 297 -10.37 -25.75 0.17
CA ASN A 297 -10.67 -27.18 0.33
C ASN A 297 -9.47 -28.12 0.27
N PHE A 298 -8.26 -27.58 0.39
CA PHE A 298 -7.08 -28.43 0.46
C PHE A 298 -7.05 -29.20 1.77
N MET A 299 -6.75 -30.49 1.67
CA MET A 299 -6.58 -31.41 2.77
C MET A 299 -5.15 -31.95 2.78
N THR A 300 -4.51 -31.96 3.95
CA THR A 300 -3.23 -32.63 4.18
C THR A 300 -3.28 -33.47 5.45
N ASP A 301 -2.48 -34.51 5.51
CA ASP A 301 -2.22 -35.28 6.72
C ASP A 301 -1.11 -34.68 7.59
N GLN A 302 -0.31 -33.75 7.05
CA GLN A 302 0.68 -32.98 7.79
C GLN A 302 0.06 -31.75 8.42
N LYS A 303 0.32 -31.53 9.72
CA LYS A 303 -0.14 -30.32 10.40
C LYS A 303 0.51 -29.09 9.76
N PRO A 304 -0.28 -28.10 9.28
CA PRO A 304 0.26 -26.86 8.77
C PRO A 304 1.13 -26.16 9.83
N ASP A 305 2.22 -25.54 9.38
CA ASP A 305 3.06 -24.75 10.26
C ASP A 305 2.26 -23.64 10.94
N PRO A 306 2.40 -23.45 12.26
CA PRO A 306 1.64 -22.45 12.98
C PRO A 306 2.00 -21.04 12.50
N PHE A 307 0.97 -20.21 12.33
CA PHE A 307 1.13 -18.82 11.94
C PHE A 307 1.58 -17.98 13.15
N ARG A 308 2.84 -17.51 13.14
CA ARG A 308 3.43 -16.71 14.22
C ARG A 308 3.59 -15.25 13.81
N GLY A 309 2.66 -14.41 14.25
CA GLY A 309 2.69 -12.97 13.99
C GLY A 309 1.32 -12.41 13.65
N GLY A 310 1.31 -11.30 12.91
CA GLY A 310 0.09 -10.61 12.54
C GLY A 310 0.29 -9.13 12.21
N ILE A 311 -0.81 -8.39 12.27
CA ILE A 311 -0.87 -6.96 11.96
C ILE A 311 -1.25 -6.20 13.24
N LEU A 312 -0.39 -5.27 13.65
CA LEU A 312 -0.70 -4.30 14.70
C LEU A 312 -1.12 -2.99 14.03
N ALA A 313 -2.43 -2.79 13.95
CA ALA A 313 -3.08 -1.71 13.22
C ALA A 313 -3.66 -0.60 14.12
N ASP A 314 -3.16 -0.47 15.35
CA ASP A 314 -3.60 0.59 16.26
C ASP A 314 -3.42 1.99 15.68
N GLU A 315 -4.33 2.90 16.04
CA GLU A 315 -4.26 4.31 15.72
C GLU A 315 -2.93 4.94 16.19
N MET A 316 -2.54 6.03 15.52
CA MET A 316 -1.33 6.77 15.86
C MET A 316 -1.44 7.35 17.27
N GLY A 317 -0.33 7.30 18.02
CA GLY A 317 -0.30 7.83 19.38
C GLY A 317 -0.72 6.86 20.50
N LEU A 318 -1.17 5.64 20.21
CA LEU A 318 -1.49 4.60 21.21
C LEU A 318 -0.28 3.84 21.79
N GLY A 319 0.95 4.21 21.41
CA GLY A 319 2.18 3.69 22.01
C GLY A 319 2.64 2.32 21.48
N LYS A 320 2.40 2.04 20.19
CA LYS A 320 2.79 0.78 19.50
C LYS A 320 4.25 0.38 19.72
N THR A 321 5.18 1.34 19.61
CA THR A 321 6.63 1.10 19.77
C THR A 321 6.95 0.54 21.16
N LEU A 322 6.40 1.13 22.22
CA LEU A 322 6.61 0.65 23.59
C LEU A 322 6.04 -0.75 23.80
N THR A 323 4.87 -1.05 23.22
CA THR A 323 4.28 -2.40 23.25
C THR A 323 5.20 -3.44 22.58
N LEU A 324 5.78 -3.10 21.42
CA LEU A 324 6.70 -3.98 20.70
C LEU A 324 8.04 -4.15 21.43
N VAL A 325 8.58 -3.09 22.02
CA VAL A 325 9.78 -3.16 22.87
C VAL A 325 9.53 -4.06 24.07
N SER A 326 8.36 -3.93 24.71
CA SER A 326 7.95 -4.80 25.82
C SER A 326 7.87 -6.27 25.39
N LEU A 327 7.33 -6.55 24.20
CA LEU A 327 7.30 -7.89 23.62
C LEU A 327 8.70 -8.47 23.34
N ILE A 328 9.66 -7.65 22.88
CA ILE A 328 11.07 -8.07 22.72
C ILE A 328 11.68 -8.43 24.09
N ALA A 329 11.47 -7.57 25.09
CA ALA A 329 12.00 -7.76 26.43
C ALA A 329 11.44 -9.02 27.12
N THR A 330 10.14 -9.29 26.99
CA THR A 330 9.47 -10.48 27.56
C THR A 330 10.08 -11.78 27.04
N ASN A 331 10.32 -11.88 25.73
CA ASN A 331 10.87 -13.11 25.15
C ASN A 331 12.32 -13.36 25.56
N LYS A 332 13.11 -12.30 25.73
CA LYS A 332 14.50 -12.43 26.20
C LYS A 332 14.58 -13.09 27.58
N LEU A 333 13.69 -12.70 28.50
CA LEU A 333 13.63 -13.30 29.85
C LEU A 333 13.15 -14.75 29.80
N ALA A 334 12.07 -15.03 29.08
CA ALA A 334 11.55 -16.39 28.94
C ALA A 334 12.63 -17.37 28.45
N MET A 335 13.44 -16.95 27.47
CA MET A 335 14.55 -17.77 26.95
C MET A 335 15.70 -17.93 27.95
N SER A 336 16.01 -16.91 28.74
CA SER A 336 17.05 -16.98 29.78
C SER A 336 16.69 -17.96 30.90
N HIS A 337 15.40 -18.08 31.25
CA HIS A 337 14.93 -19.05 32.24
C HIS A 337 14.92 -20.49 31.71
N SER A 338 14.64 -20.71 30.43
CA SER A 338 14.67 -22.05 29.82
C SER A 338 16.08 -22.66 29.75
N LEU A 339 17.14 -21.85 29.69
CA LEU A 339 18.53 -22.32 29.63
C LEU A 339 19.13 -22.71 31.00
N VAL A 340 18.47 -22.35 32.12
CA VAL A 340 18.94 -22.63 33.49
C VAL A 340 18.28 -23.89 34.08
N GLY A 341 17.28 -24.47 33.39
CA GLY A 341 16.48 -25.61 33.88
C GLY A 341 17.06 -27.01 33.65
N GLU A 342 18.14 -27.16 32.89
CA GLU A 342 18.77 -28.46 32.61
C GLU A 342 20.26 -28.45 32.99
N THR A 343 20.56 -28.53 34.28
CA THR A 343 21.85 -29.07 34.73
C THR A 343 21.64 -29.75 36.08
N GLN A 344 21.34 -31.04 36.04
CA GLN A 344 21.55 -31.89 37.20
C GLN A 344 23.06 -31.93 37.47
N VAL A 345 23.42 -31.43 38.63
CA VAL A 345 24.78 -31.41 39.17
C VAL A 345 25.12 -32.83 39.62
N GLU A 346 25.92 -33.55 38.84
CA GLU A 346 26.82 -34.56 39.39
C GLU A 346 28.21 -33.94 39.46
N GLU A 347 28.72 -33.76 40.68
CA GLU A 347 30.09 -33.34 40.95
C GLU A 347 31.08 -34.41 40.50
N PRO A 348 32.21 -34.02 39.91
CA PRO A 348 33.46 -34.70 40.18
C PRO A 348 34.46 -33.78 40.85
N THR A 349 34.99 -34.32 41.93
CA THR A 349 36.05 -33.80 42.77
C THR A 349 37.41 -33.74 42.04
N SER A 350 38.28 -32.86 42.56
CA SER A 350 39.74 -32.79 42.39
C SER A 350 40.34 -31.79 41.36
N SER A 351 40.77 -30.66 41.92
CA SER A 351 42.07 -29.98 41.77
C SER A 351 42.98 -30.28 40.56
N ARG A 352 43.26 -29.24 39.74
CA ARG A 352 44.61 -28.67 39.49
C ARG A 352 44.55 -27.45 38.53
N PRO A 353 45.40 -26.42 38.68
CA PRO A 353 45.34 -25.20 37.87
C PRO A 353 46.35 -25.22 36.72
N LEU A 354 45.93 -25.01 35.46
CA LEU A 354 46.87 -24.82 34.35
C LEU A 354 46.39 -23.76 33.32
N LYS A 355 47.10 -22.62 33.37
CA LYS A 355 47.63 -21.76 32.29
C LYS A 355 46.68 -21.18 31.21
N LYS A 356 46.63 -19.85 31.23
CA LYS A 356 46.42 -18.94 30.07
C LYS A 356 47.17 -19.44 28.83
N GLN A 357 46.45 -19.75 27.75
CA GLN A 357 47.01 -19.74 26.39
C GLN A 357 45.97 -19.25 25.37
N LYS A 358 46.37 -18.16 24.70
CA LYS A 358 46.01 -17.65 23.36
C LYS A 358 44.59 -17.83 22.83
N LEU A 359 43.88 -16.72 22.93
CA LEU A 359 42.86 -16.20 22.02
C LEU A 359 43.46 -16.04 20.61
N ASP A 360 43.06 -16.89 19.66
CA ASP A 360 43.00 -16.67 18.20
C ASP A 360 43.10 -17.99 17.45
N SER A 361 41.96 -18.67 17.24
CA SER A 361 41.67 -19.58 16.11
C SER A 361 40.52 -20.53 16.47
N LEU A 362 39.28 -20.07 16.40
CA LEU A 362 38.10 -20.93 16.25
C LEU A 362 37.04 -20.12 15.49
N GLU A 363 37.13 -20.17 14.17
CA GLU A 363 35.99 -19.90 13.31
C GLU A 363 34.94 -20.97 13.62
N SER A 364 34.03 -20.66 14.54
CA SER A 364 32.83 -21.47 14.73
C SER A 364 31.97 -21.30 13.50
N HIS A 365 31.97 -22.32 12.63
CA HIS A 365 30.94 -22.56 11.64
C HIS A 365 29.57 -22.31 12.30
N ILE A 366 28.84 -21.31 11.81
CA ILE A 366 27.42 -21.22 12.12
C ILE A 366 26.80 -22.43 11.43
N ASP A 367 26.25 -23.34 12.23
CA ASP A 367 25.41 -24.41 11.74
C ASP A 367 24.22 -23.74 11.03
N ASP A 368 24.06 -23.96 9.73
CA ASP A 368 23.13 -23.25 8.82
C ASP A 368 21.63 -23.43 9.21
N LYS A 369 21.38 -24.13 10.33
CA LYS A 369 20.08 -24.43 10.91
C LYS A 369 19.75 -23.68 12.21
N SER A 370 20.70 -23.03 12.89
CA SER A 370 20.40 -22.36 14.17
C SER A 370 19.73 -20.99 13.96
N VAL A 371 18.54 -20.80 14.52
CA VAL A 371 17.79 -19.53 14.48
C VAL A 371 18.45 -18.53 15.43
N SER A 372 18.72 -17.32 14.93
CA SER A 372 19.22 -16.21 15.73
C SER A 372 18.12 -15.69 16.66
N GLN A 373 18.47 -15.37 17.90
CA GLN A 373 17.55 -14.73 18.86
C GLN A 373 17.32 -13.23 18.58
N ALA A 374 17.98 -12.69 17.55
CA ALA A 374 17.89 -11.28 17.18
C ALA A 374 16.52 -10.93 16.57
N THR A 375 16.01 -9.76 16.94
CA THR A 375 14.87 -9.11 16.29
C THR A 375 15.36 -8.06 15.29
N LEU A 376 14.94 -8.17 14.03
CA LEU A 376 15.17 -7.16 13.01
C LEU A 376 13.98 -6.19 12.97
N VAL A 377 14.25 -4.90 13.11
CA VAL A 377 13.26 -3.83 12.96
C VAL A 377 13.61 -3.01 11.73
N VAL A 378 12.69 -2.98 10.77
CA VAL A 378 12.79 -2.17 9.55
C VAL A 378 11.83 -1.00 9.71
N CYS A 379 12.35 0.22 9.68
CA CYS A 379 11.55 1.42 9.87
C CYS A 379 11.95 2.51 8.86
N PRO A 380 11.13 3.55 8.64
CA PRO A 380 11.57 4.72 7.88
C PRO A 380 12.80 5.35 8.55
N LEU A 381 13.72 5.91 7.76
CA LEU A 381 14.93 6.59 8.27
C LEU A 381 14.58 7.63 9.35
N SER A 382 13.44 8.26 9.17
CA SER A 382 12.93 9.31 10.03
C SER A 382 12.52 8.77 11.42
N VAL A 383 11.94 7.57 11.50
CA VAL A 383 11.47 6.96 12.75
C VAL A 383 12.59 6.26 13.53
N MET A 384 13.75 6.06 12.91
CA MET A 384 14.85 5.30 13.50
C MET A 384 15.38 5.90 14.80
N SER A 385 15.48 7.24 14.91
CA SER A 385 15.87 7.90 16.17
C SER A 385 14.83 7.72 17.28
N ILE A 386 13.56 7.56 16.93
CA ILE A 386 12.48 7.36 17.90
C ILE A 386 12.60 5.98 18.51
N TRP A 387 12.88 4.95 17.71
CA TRP A 387 13.17 3.62 18.24
C TRP A 387 14.33 3.64 19.24
N ILE A 388 15.41 4.36 18.92
CA ILE A 388 16.57 4.51 19.81
C ILE A 388 16.15 5.23 21.11
N GLY A 389 15.51 6.40 21.01
CA GLY A 389 15.09 7.17 22.18
C GLY A 389 14.12 6.39 23.08
N GLN A 390 13.19 5.63 22.51
CA GLN A 390 12.25 4.79 23.27
C GLN A 390 12.94 3.61 23.96
N LEU A 391 13.96 3.02 23.34
CA LEU A 391 14.78 1.99 23.97
C LEU A 391 15.60 2.57 25.13
N GLU A 392 16.17 3.76 24.97
CA GLU A 392 16.92 4.45 26.03
C GLU A 392 16.04 4.89 27.20
N GLU A 393 14.82 5.36 26.93
CA GLU A 393 13.88 5.90 27.93
C GLU A 393 13.18 4.79 28.73
N HIS A 394 12.71 3.74 28.05
CA HIS A 394 11.78 2.78 28.64
C HIS A 394 12.40 1.45 29.04
N THR A 395 13.69 1.24 28.79
CA THR A 395 14.39 0.00 29.17
C THR A 395 15.52 0.26 30.15
N LEU A 396 15.86 -0.73 30.97
CA LEU A 396 17.02 -0.63 31.86
C LEU A 396 18.30 -0.44 31.02
N PRO A 397 19.16 0.55 31.34
CA PRO A 397 20.37 0.80 30.57
C PRO A 397 21.26 -0.44 30.43
N GLY A 398 21.65 -0.78 29.18
CA GLY A 398 22.48 -1.94 28.88
C GLY A 398 21.75 -3.30 28.91
N SER A 399 20.45 -3.32 29.19
CA SER A 399 19.66 -4.57 29.24
C SER A 399 19.42 -5.19 27.85
N LEU A 400 19.33 -4.38 26.80
CA LEU A 400 19.17 -4.81 25.41
C LEU A 400 20.34 -4.31 24.56
N LYS A 401 20.98 -5.22 23.82
CA LYS A 401 22.05 -4.91 22.87
C LYS A 401 21.43 -4.53 21.54
N VAL A 402 21.53 -3.24 21.20
CA VAL A 402 20.96 -2.67 19.98
C VAL A 402 22.08 -2.39 18.98
N TYR A 403 21.91 -2.80 17.73
CA TYR A 403 22.82 -2.48 16.62
C TYR A 403 22.12 -1.60 15.59
N LEU A 404 22.74 -0.46 15.27
CA LEU A 404 22.26 0.42 14.20
C LEU A 404 22.91 0.03 12.86
N TYR A 405 22.15 -0.61 11.99
CA TYR A 405 22.59 -1.00 10.65
C TYR A 405 22.31 0.11 9.64
N HIS A 406 23.09 1.20 9.72
CA HIS A 406 22.96 2.37 8.84
C HIS A 406 24.34 3.01 8.53
N GLY A 407 24.48 3.68 7.38
CA GLY A 407 25.71 4.42 7.01
C GLY A 407 26.78 3.58 6.28
N ALA A 408 27.93 4.16 5.93
CA ALA A 408 28.96 3.47 5.14
C ALA A 408 29.73 2.39 5.93
N ASP A 409 29.84 2.54 7.26
CA ASP A 409 30.63 1.69 8.14
C ASP A 409 29.88 0.43 8.64
N ARG A 410 28.86 -0.02 7.91
CA ARG A 410 28.05 -1.20 8.29
C ARG A 410 28.89 -2.47 8.25
N THR A 411 28.70 -3.34 9.25
CA THR A 411 29.31 -4.67 9.27
C THR A 411 28.82 -5.50 8.09
N ARG A 412 29.75 -6.22 7.42
CA ARG A 412 29.39 -7.21 6.39
C ARG A 412 29.25 -8.63 6.95
N LYS A 413 29.40 -8.80 8.27
CA LYS A 413 29.42 -10.10 8.94
C LYS A 413 28.08 -10.40 9.62
N ALA A 414 27.36 -11.42 9.14
CA ALA A 414 26.09 -11.89 9.70
C ALA A 414 26.19 -12.31 11.19
N ASN A 415 27.34 -12.88 11.58
CA ASN A 415 27.60 -13.33 12.96
C ASN A 415 27.57 -12.16 13.96
N VAL A 416 27.95 -10.96 13.53
CA VAL A 416 27.90 -9.77 14.38
C VAL A 416 26.45 -9.37 14.64
N LEU A 417 25.61 -9.36 13.60
CA LEU A 417 24.18 -9.03 13.73
C LEU A 417 23.45 -10.03 14.62
N SER A 418 23.77 -11.32 14.50
CA SER A 418 23.11 -12.39 15.26
C SER A 418 23.38 -12.36 16.77
N ARG A 419 24.39 -11.61 17.23
CA ARG A 419 24.74 -11.47 18.66
C ARG A 419 23.99 -10.34 19.37
N HIS A 420 23.23 -9.54 18.63
CA HIS A 420 22.46 -8.42 19.17
C HIS A 420 21.02 -8.86 19.43
N ASP A 421 20.38 -8.22 20.40
CA ASP A 421 18.96 -8.48 20.69
C ASP A 421 18.07 -7.77 19.64
N ILE A 422 18.48 -6.56 19.22
CA ILE A 422 17.75 -5.73 18.27
C ILE A 422 18.71 -5.21 17.19
N VAL A 423 18.32 -5.34 15.93
CA VAL A 423 19.00 -4.72 14.79
C VAL A 423 18.03 -3.75 14.12
N LEU A 424 18.39 -2.47 14.06
CA LEU A 424 17.60 -1.41 13.41
C LEU A 424 18.15 -1.12 12.02
N THR A 425 17.29 -1.12 11.00
CA THR A 425 17.65 -0.76 9.62
C THR A 425 16.53 0.02 8.95
N THR A 426 16.80 0.53 7.75
CA THR A 426 15.83 1.27 6.93
C THR A 426 15.38 0.50 5.70
N TYR A 427 14.18 0.80 5.21
CA TYR A 427 13.66 0.22 3.97
C TYR A 427 14.59 0.44 2.76
N ASN A 428 15.26 1.58 2.68
CA ASN A 428 16.18 1.89 1.58
C ASN A 428 17.41 0.98 1.59
N ILE A 429 17.98 0.71 2.77
CA ILE A 429 19.10 -0.22 2.91
C ILE A 429 18.66 -1.64 2.60
N LEU A 430 17.49 -2.04 3.10
CA LEU A 430 16.92 -3.35 2.81
C LEU A 430 16.70 -3.54 1.30
N ALA A 431 16.19 -2.52 0.59
CA ALA A 431 16.01 -2.56 -0.86
C ALA A 431 17.36 -2.64 -1.61
N ALA A 432 18.35 -1.86 -1.20
CA ALA A 432 19.67 -1.85 -1.82
C ALA A 432 20.42 -3.18 -1.65
N GLU A 433 20.26 -3.84 -0.51
CA GLU A 433 20.96 -5.08 -0.19
C GLU A 433 20.09 -6.35 -0.42
N GLY A 434 18.80 -6.19 -0.70
CA GLY A 434 17.83 -7.28 -0.74
C GLY A 434 18.05 -8.32 -1.84
N ASN A 435 18.64 -7.90 -2.96
CA ASN A 435 18.99 -8.77 -4.07
C ASN A 435 20.39 -9.40 -3.93
N ASP A 436 21.18 -8.97 -2.93
CA ASP A 436 22.49 -9.54 -2.68
C ASP A 436 22.39 -10.66 -1.63
N LEU A 437 22.47 -11.92 -2.08
CA LEU A 437 22.53 -13.09 -1.20
C LEU A 437 23.74 -13.07 -0.25
N ARG A 438 24.73 -12.20 -0.49
CA ARG A 438 25.88 -12.00 0.40
C ARG A 438 25.57 -11.03 1.54
N SER A 439 24.48 -10.26 1.45
CA SER A 439 24.06 -9.32 2.48
C SER A 439 23.91 -10.04 3.82
N PRO A 440 24.44 -9.46 4.91
CA PRO A 440 24.29 -10.03 6.23
C PRO A 440 22.81 -10.07 6.66
N LEU A 441 21.96 -9.17 6.18
CA LEU A 441 20.53 -9.14 6.52
C LEU A 441 19.76 -10.35 5.97
N GLN A 442 20.13 -10.83 4.78
CA GLN A 442 19.50 -11.97 4.11
C GLN A 442 20.04 -13.33 4.60
N LYS A 443 21.25 -13.35 5.15
CA LYS A 443 21.89 -14.55 5.70
C LYS A 443 21.39 -14.93 7.08
N VAL A 444 21.10 -13.95 7.94
CA VAL A 444 20.63 -14.22 9.30
C VAL A 444 19.20 -14.78 9.24
N ARG A 445 18.97 -15.91 9.92
CA ARG A 445 17.63 -16.42 10.20
C ARG A 445 17.13 -15.77 11.50
N TRP A 446 16.28 -14.75 11.36
CA TRP A 446 15.80 -13.92 12.47
C TRP A 446 14.75 -14.64 13.32
N LEU A 447 14.75 -14.40 14.63
CA LEU A 447 13.64 -14.81 15.50
C LEU A 447 12.38 -14.05 15.09
N ARG A 448 12.52 -12.73 14.92
CA ARG A 448 11.42 -11.83 14.61
C ARG A 448 11.84 -10.77 13.60
N VAL A 449 10.96 -10.48 12.65
CA VAL A 449 11.03 -9.28 11.79
C VAL A 449 9.82 -8.41 12.05
N ILE A 450 10.07 -7.13 12.34
CA ILE A 450 9.05 -6.10 12.54
C ILE A 450 9.21 -5.08 11.41
N LEU A 451 8.15 -4.87 10.64
CA LEU A 451 8.03 -3.77 9.68
C LEU A 451 7.23 -2.65 10.33
N ASP A 452 7.89 -1.56 10.66
CA ASP A 452 7.24 -0.34 11.14
C ASP A 452 6.83 0.54 9.96
N GLU A 453 5.65 1.15 10.03
CA GLU A 453 4.98 1.80 8.89
C GLU A 453 4.87 0.87 7.66
N ALA A 454 4.38 -0.35 7.87
CA ALA A 454 4.31 -1.41 6.86
C ALA A 454 3.53 -1.06 5.59
N HIS A 455 2.76 0.03 5.58
CA HIS A 455 2.11 0.54 4.37
C HIS A 455 3.11 0.97 3.26
N ILE A 456 4.40 1.09 3.58
CA ILE A 456 5.48 1.36 2.60
C ILE A 456 5.62 0.23 1.58
N ILE A 457 5.43 -1.03 1.98
CA ILE A 457 5.58 -2.20 1.10
C ILE A 457 4.30 -2.55 0.33
N LYS A 458 3.39 -1.59 0.13
CA LYS A 458 2.08 -1.82 -0.48
C LYS A 458 2.11 -2.37 -1.91
N ASN A 459 3.16 -2.10 -2.69
CA ASN A 459 3.35 -2.67 -4.02
C ASN A 459 4.19 -3.96 -3.92
N PRO A 460 3.65 -5.15 -4.25
CA PRO A 460 4.42 -6.38 -4.21
C PRO A 460 5.64 -6.37 -5.14
N ASN A 461 5.56 -5.70 -6.29
CA ASN A 461 6.61 -5.74 -7.32
C ASN A 461 7.80 -4.82 -7.00
N ALA A 462 7.66 -3.92 -6.02
CA ALA A 462 8.74 -3.01 -5.65
C ALA A 462 9.92 -3.78 -5.04
N GLY A 463 11.15 -3.39 -5.41
CA GLY A 463 12.37 -4.04 -4.91
C GLY A 463 12.47 -4.06 -3.38
N MET A 464 11.97 -3.01 -2.70
CA MET A 464 11.89 -2.98 -1.23
C MET A 464 10.94 -4.03 -0.64
N SER A 465 9.80 -4.27 -1.30
CA SER A 465 8.81 -5.24 -0.87
C SER A 465 9.34 -6.66 -1.07
N GLN A 466 9.92 -6.92 -2.25
CA GLN A 466 10.57 -8.19 -2.55
C GLN A 466 11.70 -8.50 -1.54
N ALA A 467 12.53 -7.50 -1.22
CA ALA A 467 13.57 -7.63 -0.22
C ALA A 467 13.03 -7.92 1.19
N ALA A 468 11.88 -7.36 1.57
CA ALA A 468 11.21 -7.66 2.83
C ALA A 468 10.58 -9.07 2.85
N PHE A 469 10.04 -9.52 1.71
CA PHE A 469 9.45 -10.86 1.55
C PHE A 469 10.50 -11.98 1.58
N SER A 470 11.75 -11.69 1.17
CA SER A 470 12.85 -12.65 1.12
C SER A 470 13.54 -12.88 2.46
N LEU A 471 13.40 -11.96 3.43
CA LEU A 471 13.97 -12.11 4.77
C LEU A 471 13.56 -13.44 5.42
N LYS A 472 14.49 -14.15 6.03
CA LYS A 472 14.23 -15.42 6.74
C LYS A 472 13.88 -15.14 8.20
N ALA A 473 12.65 -15.41 8.63
CA ALA A 473 12.19 -15.13 9.98
C ALA A 473 11.13 -16.12 10.47
N GLU A 474 11.12 -16.41 11.77
CA GLU A 474 10.08 -17.26 12.39
C GLU A 474 8.82 -16.48 12.76
N ARG A 475 8.97 -15.23 13.20
CA ARG A 475 7.87 -14.37 13.67
C ARG A 475 7.83 -13.10 12.84
N ARG A 476 6.64 -12.68 12.39
CA ARG A 476 6.50 -11.53 11.49
C ARG A 476 5.41 -10.58 11.93
N TRP A 477 5.78 -9.32 12.15
CA TRP A 477 4.84 -8.27 12.54
C TRP A 477 4.83 -7.14 11.51
N ALA A 478 3.65 -6.85 10.99
CA ALA A 478 3.39 -5.65 10.21
C ALA A 478 2.72 -4.61 11.13
N VAL A 479 3.35 -3.44 11.27
CA VAL A 479 2.90 -2.39 12.18
C VAL A 479 2.58 -1.16 11.35
N THR A 480 1.34 -0.67 11.42
CA THR A 480 0.92 0.48 10.61
C THR A 480 -0.30 1.16 11.23
N GLY A 481 -0.34 2.49 11.26
CA GLY A 481 -1.55 3.22 11.68
C GLY A 481 -2.67 3.20 10.63
N THR A 482 -2.32 2.92 9.36
CA THR A 482 -3.25 2.87 8.22
C THR A 482 -3.04 1.55 7.47
N PRO A 483 -3.69 0.45 7.88
CA PRO A 483 -3.47 -0.86 7.26
C PRO A 483 -3.93 -0.95 5.80
N ILE A 484 -4.85 -0.08 5.36
CA ILE A 484 -5.38 -0.03 3.99
C ILE A 484 -5.40 1.44 3.54
N GLN A 485 -4.70 1.79 2.46
CA GLN A 485 -4.68 3.14 1.89
C GLN A 485 -5.36 3.20 0.51
N ASN A 486 -5.05 2.25 -0.36
CA ASN A 486 -5.43 2.24 -1.77
C ASN A 486 -6.45 1.12 -2.11
N GLY A 487 -6.76 0.24 -1.16
CA GLY A 487 -7.72 -0.87 -1.32
C GLY A 487 -7.12 -2.24 -1.00
N ALA A 488 -7.77 -3.31 -1.44
CA ALA A 488 -7.45 -4.70 -1.03
C ALA A 488 -6.06 -5.14 -1.50
N LYS A 489 -5.48 -4.47 -2.51
CA LYS A 489 -4.11 -4.71 -2.99
C LYS A 489 -3.07 -4.51 -1.90
N ASP A 490 -3.25 -3.53 -1.01
CA ASP A 490 -2.29 -3.23 0.05
C ASP A 490 -2.16 -4.42 1.03
N LEU A 491 -3.28 -5.10 1.31
CA LEU A 491 -3.31 -6.28 2.17
C LEU A 491 -2.62 -7.49 1.54
N CYS A 492 -2.67 -7.65 0.21
CA CYS A 492 -1.97 -8.72 -0.49
C CYS A 492 -0.47 -8.70 -0.17
N SER A 493 0.14 -7.52 -0.23
CA SER A 493 1.57 -7.33 0.10
C SER A 493 1.87 -7.69 1.56
N LEU A 494 0.97 -7.37 2.48
CA LEU A 494 1.11 -7.78 3.88
C LEU A 494 0.99 -9.30 4.04
N MET A 495 0.13 -9.98 3.29
CA MET A 495 0.00 -11.45 3.36
C MET A 495 1.26 -12.14 2.84
N MET A 496 1.86 -11.60 1.77
CA MET A 496 3.14 -12.05 1.22
C MET A 496 4.30 -11.88 2.20
N PHE A 497 4.33 -10.76 2.92
CA PHE A 497 5.31 -10.54 3.99
C PHE A 497 5.10 -11.52 5.14
N LEU A 498 3.86 -11.66 5.62
CA LEU A 498 3.49 -12.50 6.75
C LEU A 498 3.61 -14.01 6.47
N LYS A 499 3.77 -14.42 5.20
CA LYS A 499 3.85 -15.83 4.75
C LYS A 499 2.61 -16.63 5.14
N LEU A 500 1.44 -16.00 5.05
CA LEU A 500 0.17 -16.64 5.38
C LEU A 500 -0.34 -17.48 4.21
N GLN A 501 0.00 -18.77 4.18
CA GLN A 501 -0.43 -19.67 3.11
C GLN A 501 -1.94 -19.98 3.17
N PRO A 502 -2.64 -20.03 2.01
CA PRO A 502 -2.16 -19.80 0.64
C PRO A 502 -2.30 -18.34 0.15
N LEU A 503 -2.63 -17.40 1.04
CA LEU A 503 -2.87 -16.00 0.72
C LEU A 503 -1.58 -15.20 0.46
N ASP A 504 -0.42 -15.81 0.65
CA ASP A 504 0.90 -15.30 0.25
C ASP A 504 1.17 -15.45 -1.25
N ASP A 505 0.25 -16.07 -2.00
CA ASP A 505 0.27 -16.10 -3.47
C ASP A 505 -0.77 -15.14 -4.08
N LYS A 506 -0.30 -14.37 -5.07
CA LYS A 506 -1.11 -13.34 -5.75
C LYS A 506 -2.32 -13.93 -6.49
N SER A 507 -2.20 -15.11 -7.08
CA SER A 507 -3.30 -15.75 -7.84
C SER A 507 -4.41 -16.21 -6.90
N PHE A 508 -4.03 -16.84 -5.78
CA PHE A 508 -4.97 -17.23 -4.75
C PHE A 508 -5.66 -16.00 -4.14
N TRP A 509 -4.90 -14.98 -3.73
CA TRP A 509 -5.48 -13.72 -3.23
C TRP A 509 -6.47 -13.09 -4.20
N ASN A 510 -6.08 -12.97 -5.47
CA ASN A 510 -6.91 -12.36 -6.49
C ASN A 510 -8.25 -13.08 -6.63
N ARG A 511 -8.22 -14.41 -6.56
CA ARG A 511 -9.40 -15.22 -6.76
C ARG A 511 -10.30 -15.31 -5.53
N THR A 512 -9.73 -15.44 -4.33
CA THR A 512 -10.50 -15.69 -3.10
C THR A 512 -11.04 -14.42 -2.46
N ILE A 513 -10.31 -13.31 -2.60
CA ILE A 513 -10.61 -12.03 -1.95
C ILE A 513 -10.81 -10.91 -2.99
N GLN A 514 -9.80 -10.62 -3.82
CA GLN A 514 -9.82 -9.38 -4.63
C GLN A 514 -10.94 -9.33 -5.67
N ARG A 515 -11.11 -10.39 -6.49
CA ARG A 515 -12.14 -10.44 -7.54
C ARG A 515 -13.55 -10.47 -6.95
N PRO A 516 -13.87 -11.31 -5.94
CA PRO A 516 -15.17 -11.25 -5.28
C PRO A 516 -15.50 -9.85 -4.74
N LEU A 517 -14.52 -9.15 -4.13
CA LEU A 517 -14.71 -7.78 -3.67
C LEU A 517 -15.00 -6.81 -4.84
N LEU A 518 -14.27 -6.92 -5.95
CA LEU A 518 -14.48 -6.07 -7.13
C LEU A 518 -15.80 -6.35 -7.84
N SER A 519 -16.29 -7.60 -7.81
CA SER A 519 -17.58 -7.98 -8.38
C SER A 519 -18.77 -7.70 -7.48
N GLY A 520 -18.55 -7.15 -6.27
CA GLY A 520 -19.62 -6.89 -5.29
C GLY A 520 -20.18 -8.15 -4.63
N ASP A 521 -19.43 -9.26 -4.65
CA ASP A 521 -19.82 -10.51 -3.99
C ASP A 521 -19.54 -10.43 -2.48
N ALA A 522 -20.59 -10.64 -1.68
CA ALA A 522 -20.52 -10.64 -0.22
C ALA A 522 -19.52 -11.69 0.33
N SER A 523 -19.29 -12.79 -0.40
CA SER A 523 -18.34 -13.84 0.02
C SER A 523 -16.92 -13.29 0.21
N GLY A 524 -16.47 -12.37 -0.66
CA GLY A 524 -15.16 -11.73 -0.57
C GLY A 524 -15.00 -10.89 0.68
N PHE A 525 -16.06 -10.16 1.03
CA PHE A 525 -16.11 -9.31 2.21
C PHE A 525 -16.08 -10.13 3.51
N ILE A 526 -16.91 -11.18 3.60
CA ILE A 526 -16.96 -12.07 4.76
C ILE A 526 -15.60 -12.74 4.99
N ARG A 527 -14.95 -13.23 3.92
CA ARG A 527 -13.62 -13.84 4.01
C ARG A 527 -12.57 -12.84 4.46
N LEU A 528 -12.60 -11.61 3.93
CA LEU A 528 -11.69 -10.55 4.34
C LEU A 528 -11.89 -10.18 5.82
N GLN A 529 -13.13 -10.06 6.26
CA GLN A 529 -13.47 -9.78 7.66
C GLN A 529 -12.97 -10.89 8.58
N ALA A 530 -13.23 -12.16 8.25
CA ALA A 530 -12.75 -13.31 9.02
C ALA A 530 -11.21 -13.37 9.08
N LEU A 531 -10.54 -13.03 7.98
CA LEU A 531 -9.08 -12.95 7.92
C LEU A 531 -8.56 -11.88 8.89
N LEU A 532 -9.02 -10.64 8.74
CA LEU A 532 -8.57 -9.52 9.58
C LEU A 532 -8.92 -9.73 11.06
N MET A 533 -10.08 -10.32 11.36
CA MET A 533 -10.47 -10.70 12.73
C MET A 533 -9.48 -11.65 13.37
N THR A 534 -8.92 -12.51 12.55
CA THR A 534 -7.93 -13.45 13.01
C THR A 534 -6.57 -12.78 13.11
N ILE A 535 -6.07 -12.09 12.10
CA ILE A 535 -4.63 -11.71 12.06
C ILE A 535 -4.30 -10.30 12.55
N ALA A 536 -5.30 -9.43 12.76
CA ALA A 536 -5.09 -8.03 13.05
C ALA A 536 -5.66 -7.59 14.40
N LEU A 537 -4.90 -6.76 15.11
CA LEU A 537 -5.35 -6.00 16.27
C LEU A 537 -5.47 -4.53 15.87
N ARG A 538 -6.63 -3.89 16.08
CA ARG A 538 -6.86 -2.48 15.74
C ARG A 538 -7.67 -1.81 16.83
N ARG A 539 -7.12 -0.73 17.41
CA ARG A 539 -7.82 0.11 18.37
C ARG A 539 -7.75 1.58 17.98
N THR A 540 -8.76 2.33 18.39
CA THR A 540 -8.85 3.79 18.22
C THR A 540 -8.89 4.50 19.57
N LYS A 541 -8.54 5.79 19.58
CA LYS A 541 -8.53 6.62 20.80
C LYS A 541 -9.93 6.79 21.41
N ASP A 542 -10.96 6.72 20.57
CA ASP A 542 -12.37 6.91 20.99
C ASP A 542 -13.04 5.63 21.50
N MET A 543 -12.36 4.48 21.44
CA MET A 543 -12.88 3.24 22.01
C MET A 543 -13.12 3.38 23.51
N LYS A 544 -14.25 2.81 23.97
CA LYS A 544 -14.61 2.74 25.38
C LYS A 544 -14.50 1.31 25.90
N VAL A 545 -13.80 1.13 27.01
CA VAL A 545 -13.72 -0.08 27.83
C VAL A 545 -14.30 0.29 29.20
N ASP A 546 -15.32 -0.44 29.65
CA ASP A 546 -16.03 -0.18 30.92
C ASP A 546 -16.52 1.27 31.08
N ASP A 547 -17.16 1.82 30.03
CA ASP A 547 -17.65 3.20 29.91
C ASP A 547 -16.61 4.33 30.02
N LYS A 548 -15.33 3.99 30.15
CA LYS A 548 -14.20 4.94 30.08
C LYS A 548 -13.47 4.81 28.74
N ARG A 549 -12.95 5.92 28.22
CA ARG A 549 -12.12 5.89 27.00
C ARG A 549 -10.84 5.08 27.29
N ILE A 550 -10.38 4.30 26.32
CA ILE A 550 -9.13 3.51 26.43
C ILE A 550 -7.95 4.41 26.81
N VAL A 551 -7.93 5.62 26.26
CA VAL A 551 -7.00 6.66 26.67
C VAL A 551 -7.80 7.88 27.08
N GLU A 552 -7.60 8.34 28.32
CA GLU A 552 -8.03 9.67 28.76
C GLU A 552 -7.07 10.70 28.16
N LEU A 553 -7.29 11.04 26.89
CA LEU A 553 -6.66 12.20 26.28
C LEU A 553 -7.47 13.46 26.61
N PRO A 554 -6.80 14.60 26.85
CA PRO A 554 -7.45 15.90 26.91
C PRO A 554 -8.27 16.21 25.64
N GLN A 555 -9.20 17.15 25.73
CA GLN A 555 -10.04 17.51 24.60
C GLN A 555 -9.19 18.08 23.46
N LYS A 556 -9.60 17.76 22.23
CA LYS A 556 -9.01 18.28 20.99
C LYS A 556 -10.07 19.12 20.29
N THR A 557 -9.76 20.39 20.04
CA THR A 557 -10.65 21.32 19.32
C THR A 557 -9.98 21.76 18.03
N VAL A 558 -10.67 21.62 16.89
CA VAL A 558 -10.18 22.07 15.59
C VAL A 558 -11.01 23.27 15.14
N ASN A 559 -10.39 24.44 15.12
CA ASN A 559 -10.99 25.71 14.75
C ASN A 559 -10.48 26.15 13.37
N ILE A 560 -11.39 26.61 12.52
CA ILE A 560 -11.03 27.27 11.25
C ILE A 560 -11.00 28.77 11.53
N HIS A 561 -9.83 29.39 11.33
CA HIS A 561 -9.64 30.82 11.42
C HIS A 561 -9.54 31.39 10.01
N THR A 562 -10.62 32.04 9.58
CA THR A 562 -10.68 32.67 8.26
C THR A 562 -9.85 33.94 8.22
N VAL A 563 -9.02 34.09 7.19
CA VAL A 563 -8.12 35.22 6.98
C VAL A 563 -8.49 35.92 5.67
N ASP A 564 -8.54 37.26 5.69
CA ASP A 564 -8.74 38.08 4.50
C ASP A 564 -7.39 38.57 3.97
N LEU A 565 -7.12 38.40 2.67
CA LEU A 565 -5.89 38.88 2.04
C LEU A 565 -5.80 40.41 2.05
N ASN A 566 -4.57 40.92 2.04
CA ASN A 566 -4.32 42.34 1.79
C ASN A 566 -4.80 42.70 0.37
N GLU A 567 -5.11 43.97 0.14
CA GLU A 567 -5.64 44.42 -1.15
C GLU A 567 -4.70 44.08 -2.33
N GLU A 568 -3.39 44.24 -2.15
CA GLU A 568 -2.38 43.90 -3.16
C GLU A 568 -2.35 42.40 -3.47
N ASP A 569 -2.23 41.56 -2.44
CA ASP A 569 -2.22 40.10 -2.59
C ASP A 569 -3.54 39.58 -3.18
N ARG A 570 -4.67 40.21 -2.84
CA ARG A 570 -6.00 39.86 -3.39
C ARG A 570 -6.08 40.16 -4.88
N GLN A 571 -5.61 41.33 -5.31
CA GLN A 571 -5.59 41.69 -6.74
C GLN A 571 -4.73 40.71 -7.56
N ILE A 572 -3.58 40.30 -7.00
CA ILE A 572 -2.70 39.30 -7.61
C ILE A 572 -3.42 37.95 -7.69
N TYR A 573 -4.04 37.51 -6.58
CA TYR A 573 -4.78 36.25 -6.51
C TYR A 573 -5.90 36.20 -7.54
N ASP A 574 -6.77 37.22 -7.58
CA ASP A 574 -7.93 37.25 -8.47
C ASP A 574 -7.52 37.25 -9.95
N ARG A 575 -6.42 37.93 -10.29
CA ARG A 575 -5.86 37.91 -11.65
C ARG A 575 -5.39 36.50 -12.05
N VAL A 576 -4.62 35.84 -11.19
CA VAL A 576 -4.11 34.49 -11.46
C VAL A 576 -5.25 33.48 -11.50
N GLU A 577 -6.25 33.63 -10.64
CA GLU A 577 -7.41 32.74 -10.60
C GLU A 577 -8.27 32.88 -11.86
N LEU A 578 -8.59 34.11 -12.29
CA LEU A 578 -9.39 34.36 -13.48
C LEU A 578 -8.75 33.72 -14.73
N GLU A 579 -7.45 33.93 -14.90
CA GLU A 579 -6.73 33.36 -16.03
C GLU A 579 -6.59 31.84 -15.93
N GLY A 580 -6.31 31.33 -14.73
CA GLY A 580 -6.29 29.90 -14.46
C GLY A 580 -7.61 29.24 -14.86
N LYS A 581 -8.74 29.80 -14.42
CA LYS A 581 -10.09 29.36 -14.79
C LYS A 581 -10.30 29.39 -16.31
N ARG A 582 -9.84 30.44 -17.00
CA ARG A 582 -9.91 30.57 -18.46
C ARG A 582 -9.17 29.43 -19.17
N LEU A 583 -7.93 29.16 -18.77
CA LEU A 583 -7.09 28.13 -19.39
C LEU A 583 -7.63 26.72 -19.10
N VAL A 584 -8.00 26.44 -17.84
CA VAL A 584 -8.59 25.13 -17.49
C VAL A 584 -9.91 24.92 -18.21
N GLY A 585 -10.72 25.97 -18.39
CA GLY A 585 -11.95 25.90 -19.20
C GLY A 585 -11.72 25.48 -20.64
N GLN A 586 -10.62 25.94 -21.26
CA GLN A 586 -10.23 25.49 -22.60
C GLN A 586 -9.86 24.01 -22.63
N TYR A 587 -9.17 23.51 -21.59
CA TYR A 587 -8.82 22.09 -21.48
C TYR A 587 -10.04 21.20 -21.21
N VAL A 588 -11.00 21.68 -20.41
CA VAL A 588 -12.27 20.98 -20.17
C VAL A 588 -13.08 20.91 -21.46
N ALA A 589 -13.23 22.02 -22.18
CA ALA A 589 -13.99 22.07 -23.43
C ALA A 589 -13.37 21.21 -24.55
N SER A 590 -12.03 21.10 -24.57
CA SER A 590 -11.31 20.26 -25.54
C SER A 590 -11.16 18.79 -25.11
N GLY A 591 -11.55 18.42 -23.89
CA GLY A 591 -11.36 17.07 -23.36
C GLY A 591 -9.91 16.69 -23.03
N THR A 592 -9.00 17.67 -22.96
CA THR A 592 -7.54 17.47 -22.78
C THR A 592 -7.06 17.71 -21.34
N VAL A 593 -7.97 17.75 -20.36
CA VAL A 593 -7.67 18.03 -18.93
C VAL A 593 -6.55 17.15 -18.38
N LEU A 594 -6.59 15.84 -18.64
CA LEU A 594 -5.59 14.90 -18.13
C LEU A 594 -4.23 15.05 -18.83
N GLN A 595 -4.22 15.52 -20.08
CA GLN A 595 -2.99 15.80 -20.84
C GLN A 595 -2.29 17.06 -20.31
N ASN A 596 -3.08 18.06 -19.89
CA ASN A 596 -2.60 19.34 -19.35
C ASN A 596 -2.59 19.39 -17.81
N TYR A 597 -2.57 18.22 -17.15
CA TYR A 597 -2.70 18.12 -15.69
C TYR A 597 -1.54 18.77 -14.94
N SER A 598 -0.33 18.77 -15.51
CA SER A 598 0.85 19.47 -14.95
C SER A 598 0.62 20.98 -14.86
N THR A 599 0.13 21.60 -15.94
CA THR A 599 -0.18 23.03 -16.02
C THR A 599 -1.25 23.41 -15.00
N ILE A 600 -2.29 22.59 -14.88
CA ILE A 600 -3.36 22.77 -13.88
C ILE A 600 -2.79 22.76 -12.46
N LEU A 601 -1.96 21.77 -12.12
CA LEU A 601 -1.36 21.67 -10.79
C LEU A 601 -0.38 22.82 -10.49
N GLN A 602 0.30 23.35 -11.50
CA GLN A 602 1.14 24.55 -11.34
C GLN A 602 0.28 25.79 -11.02
N ILE A 603 -0.83 26.00 -11.72
CA ILE A 603 -1.76 27.12 -11.43
C ILE A 603 -2.25 27.01 -9.99
N ILE A 604 -2.73 25.83 -9.59
CA ILE A 604 -3.21 25.57 -8.23
C ILE A 604 -2.11 25.81 -7.19
N LEU A 605 -0.87 25.37 -7.46
CA LEU A 605 0.27 25.60 -6.58
C LEU A 605 0.54 27.10 -6.40
N ARG A 606 0.47 27.91 -7.46
CA ARG A 606 0.68 29.36 -7.37
C ARG A 606 -0.43 30.06 -6.59
N LEU A 607 -1.69 29.68 -6.80
CA LEU A 607 -2.80 30.20 -6.01
C LEU A 607 -2.59 29.93 -4.51
N ARG A 608 -2.16 28.72 -4.15
CA ARG A 608 -1.83 28.37 -2.76
C ARG A 608 -0.64 29.17 -2.20
N GLN A 609 0.40 29.39 -3.00
CA GLN A 609 1.55 30.20 -2.58
C GLN A 609 1.17 31.66 -2.32
N ILE A 610 0.30 32.24 -3.16
CA ILE A 610 -0.21 33.61 -2.97
C ILE A 610 -1.04 33.71 -1.68
N CYS A 611 -1.84 32.69 -1.35
CA CYS A 611 -2.57 32.64 -0.08
C CYS A 611 -1.66 32.70 1.15
N ASP A 612 -0.44 32.16 1.07
CA ASP A 612 0.54 32.21 2.16
C ASP A 612 1.32 33.53 2.18
N HIS A 613 2.02 33.83 1.08
CA HIS A 613 2.79 35.05 0.90
C HIS A 613 3.15 35.24 -0.58
N SER A 614 2.88 36.42 -1.15
CA SER A 614 3.13 36.71 -2.56
C SER A 614 4.58 36.48 -3.03
N SER A 615 5.58 36.75 -2.18
CA SER A 615 7.00 36.45 -2.48
C SER A 615 7.33 34.96 -2.71
N LEU A 616 6.48 34.03 -2.26
CA LEU A 616 6.63 32.60 -2.56
C LEU A 616 6.26 32.28 -4.01
N CYS A 617 5.52 33.19 -4.66
CA CYS A 617 5.18 33.11 -6.07
C CYS A 617 6.17 33.96 -6.89
N PRO A 618 7.04 33.36 -7.73
CA PRO A 618 7.94 34.10 -8.61
C PRO A 618 7.14 34.68 -9.79
N LEU A 619 6.42 35.76 -9.56
CA LEU A 619 5.75 36.53 -10.62
C LEU A 619 6.82 37.33 -11.36
N LYS A 620 7.46 36.72 -12.37
CA LYS A 620 8.23 37.49 -13.36
C LYS A 620 7.27 38.14 -14.36
N GLU A 621 7.62 39.31 -14.88
CA GLU A 621 6.98 39.85 -16.09
C GLU A 621 7.04 38.80 -17.21
N GLY A 622 5.91 38.52 -17.88
CA GLY A 622 5.77 37.40 -18.82
C GLY A 622 5.32 36.06 -18.21
N PHE A 623 4.91 36.03 -16.93
CA PHE A 623 4.38 34.84 -16.24
C PHE A 623 3.30 34.08 -17.04
N LEU A 624 2.48 34.81 -17.80
CA LEU A 624 1.43 34.26 -18.66
C LEU A 624 1.99 33.54 -19.90
N ASP A 625 3.10 34.02 -20.45
CA ASP A 625 3.73 33.47 -21.66
C ASP A 625 4.45 32.14 -21.35
N THR A 626 4.88 31.93 -20.11
CA THR A 626 5.47 30.65 -19.65
C THR A 626 4.50 29.46 -19.68
N PHE A 627 3.18 29.69 -19.66
CA PHE A 627 2.20 28.59 -19.74
C PHE A 627 2.06 28.04 -21.16
N SER A 628 2.46 28.81 -22.18
CA SER A 628 2.42 28.43 -23.59
C SER A 628 3.66 27.66 -24.07
N ASP A 629 4.81 27.79 -23.41
CA ASP A 629 6.11 27.28 -23.88
C ASP A 629 6.50 25.89 -23.35
N MET A 630 5.70 25.27 -22.47
CA MET A 630 5.96 23.89 -22.05
C MET A 630 5.49 22.90 -23.11
N LYS A 631 6.45 22.34 -23.87
CA LYS A 631 6.21 21.19 -24.73
C LYS A 631 5.67 20.00 -23.93
N ASP A 632 4.71 19.36 -24.58
CA ASP A 632 3.93 18.20 -24.23
C ASP A 632 4.67 17.13 -23.39
N LEU A 633 4.25 16.94 -22.14
CA LEU A 633 4.68 15.84 -21.25
C LEU A 633 3.65 14.69 -21.23
N SER A 634 2.62 14.73 -22.10
CA SER A 634 1.54 13.74 -22.14
C SER A 634 1.99 12.33 -22.56
N SER A 635 3.18 12.20 -23.14
CA SER A 635 3.75 10.92 -23.59
C SER A 635 4.41 10.08 -22.49
N SER A 636 4.55 10.57 -21.25
CA SER A 636 5.23 9.84 -20.18
C SER A 636 4.61 10.05 -18.77
N PRO A 637 3.59 9.26 -18.39
CA PRO A 637 2.89 9.39 -17.10
C PRO A 637 3.79 9.17 -15.87
N GLU A 638 4.88 8.42 -16.01
CA GLU A 638 5.89 8.21 -14.97
C GLU A 638 6.71 9.48 -14.69
N LEU A 639 7.04 10.23 -15.74
CA LEU A 639 7.79 11.48 -15.67
C LEU A 639 6.92 12.55 -14.99
N LEU A 640 5.62 12.56 -15.29
CA LEU A 640 4.62 13.37 -14.59
C LEU A 640 4.51 13.00 -13.10
N GLN A 641 4.46 11.71 -12.76
CA GLN A 641 4.40 11.26 -11.37
C GLN A 641 5.69 11.58 -10.59
N LYS A 642 6.86 11.48 -11.24
CA LYS A 642 8.16 11.84 -10.65
C LYS A 642 8.31 13.36 -10.51
N LEU A 643 7.88 14.14 -11.51
CA LEU A 643 7.90 15.61 -11.46
C LEU A 643 6.93 16.13 -10.40
N LEU A 644 5.75 15.52 -10.27
CA LEU A 644 4.85 15.75 -9.15
C LEU A 644 5.45 15.33 -7.82
N SER A 645 6.16 14.21 -7.75
CA SER A 645 6.88 13.83 -6.53
C SER A 645 7.96 14.83 -6.16
N VAL A 646 8.71 15.40 -7.12
CA VAL A 646 9.74 16.43 -6.92
C VAL A 646 9.12 17.76 -6.48
N LEU A 647 8.03 18.18 -7.13
CA LEU A 647 7.29 19.40 -6.76
C LEU A 647 6.56 19.27 -5.42
N GLN A 648 6.10 18.07 -5.08
CA GLN A 648 5.44 17.76 -3.81
C GLN A 648 6.44 17.47 -2.71
N SER A 649 7.66 16.99 -3.00
CA SER A 649 8.63 16.52 -2.00
C SER A 649 9.58 17.58 -1.48
N GLY A 650 9.76 18.73 -2.14
CA GLY A 650 10.50 19.88 -1.60
C GLY A 650 11.74 19.47 -0.79
N ASP A 651 12.83 19.20 -1.51
CA ASP A 651 14.22 18.98 -1.02
C ASP A 651 14.72 17.55 -0.70
N ASP A 652 14.06 16.46 -1.10
CA ASP A 652 14.56 15.09 -0.80
C ASP A 652 15.22 14.32 -1.97
N PHE A 653 15.70 15.01 -3.02
CA PHE A 653 16.47 14.35 -4.09
C PHE A 653 17.93 14.82 -4.06
N ASP A 654 18.86 13.98 -3.63
CA ASP A 654 20.28 14.23 -3.86
C ASP A 654 20.63 13.91 -5.32
N CYS A 655 21.33 14.84 -5.99
CA CYS A 655 21.88 14.55 -7.31
C CYS A 655 22.89 13.39 -7.20
N PRO A 656 22.71 12.27 -7.93
CA PRO A 656 23.60 11.11 -7.81
C PRO A 656 25.04 11.35 -8.28
N ILE A 657 25.31 12.48 -8.95
CA ILE A 657 26.63 12.83 -9.47
C ILE A 657 27.43 13.62 -8.42
N CYS A 658 26.82 14.64 -7.81
CA CYS A 658 27.50 15.49 -6.84
C CYS A 658 27.13 15.18 -5.38
N LEU A 659 26.15 14.30 -5.15
CA LEU A 659 25.67 13.90 -3.82
C LEU A 659 25.21 15.10 -2.99
N SER A 660 24.54 16.04 -3.63
CA SER A 660 23.97 17.24 -2.99
C SER A 660 22.63 17.57 -3.63
N PRO A 661 21.74 18.30 -2.91
CA PRO A 661 20.49 18.78 -3.47
C PRO A 661 20.73 19.54 -4.79
N PRO A 662 19.96 19.27 -5.86
CA PRO A 662 20.21 19.83 -7.16
C PRO A 662 19.89 21.32 -7.22
N THR A 663 20.89 22.15 -7.54
CA THR A 663 20.74 23.61 -7.69
C THR A 663 19.78 24.00 -8.81
N LEU A 664 19.79 23.25 -9.91
CA LEU A 664 18.81 23.32 -11.00
C LEU A 664 18.44 21.88 -11.36
N ALA A 665 17.34 21.39 -10.79
CA ALA A 665 16.89 20.03 -10.96
C ALA A 665 16.45 19.76 -12.40
N VAL A 666 17.10 18.79 -13.03
CA VAL A 666 16.77 18.29 -14.36
C VAL A 666 16.35 16.84 -14.22
N ILE A 667 15.20 16.52 -14.81
CA ILE A 667 14.65 15.18 -14.89
C ILE A 667 14.96 14.64 -16.28
N THR A 668 15.64 13.51 -16.35
CA THR A 668 15.90 12.81 -17.63
C THR A 668 14.65 12.09 -18.12
N LYS A 669 14.58 11.72 -19.41
CA LYS A 669 13.50 10.84 -19.94
C LYS A 669 13.30 9.52 -19.18
N CYS A 670 14.34 8.98 -18.54
CA CYS A 670 14.28 7.80 -17.68
C CYS A 670 13.96 8.14 -16.20
N SER A 671 13.38 9.31 -15.95
CA SER A 671 12.88 9.76 -14.65
C SER A 671 13.91 9.79 -13.51
N HIS A 672 15.20 10.00 -13.81
CA HIS A 672 16.24 10.30 -12.82
C HIS A 672 16.49 11.80 -12.70
N VAL A 673 16.77 12.27 -11.47
CA VAL A 673 16.94 13.70 -11.15
C VAL A 673 18.43 14.00 -10.96
N PHE A 674 18.94 15.05 -11.61
CA PHE A 674 20.33 15.51 -11.50
C PHE A 674 20.42 17.05 -11.43
N CYS A 675 21.58 17.59 -11.05
CA CYS A 675 21.91 18.98 -11.34
C CYS A 675 22.11 19.15 -12.84
N ARG A 676 21.55 20.22 -13.44
CA ARG A 676 21.76 20.57 -14.85
C ARG A 676 23.23 20.50 -15.28
N LYS A 677 24.11 21.20 -14.54
CA LYS A 677 25.56 21.24 -14.81
C LYS A 677 26.22 19.87 -14.68
N CYS A 678 25.75 19.02 -13.77
CA CYS A 678 26.32 17.68 -13.56
C CYS A 678 25.97 16.74 -14.71
N ILE A 679 24.70 16.73 -15.16
CA ILE A 679 24.28 15.85 -16.24
C ILE A 679 24.83 16.32 -17.60
N GLU A 680 24.82 17.62 -17.88
CA GLU A 680 25.39 18.18 -19.11
C GLU A 680 26.89 17.87 -19.23
N LYS A 681 27.67 18.03 -18.14
CA LYS A 681 29.10 17.66 -18.13
C LYS A 681 29.32 16.17 -18.35
N THR A 682 28.43 15.31 -17.85
CA THR A 682 28.54 13.85 -18.04
C THR A 682 28.18 13.44 -19.46
N LEU A 683 27.23 14.13 -20.09
CA LEU A 683 26.87 13.92 -21.50
C LEU A 683 27.96 14.41 -22.45
N MET A 684 28.62 15.54 -22.15
CA MET A 684 29.75 16.06 -22.93
C MET A 684 31.02 15.21 -22.87
N GLN A 685 31.12 14.27 -21.92
CA GLN A 685 32.25 13.33 -21.78
C GLN A 685 32.00 12.00 -22.54
N ASP A 686 31.27 12.05 -23.66
CA ASP A 686 30.98 10.95 -24.59
C ASP A 686 30.27 9.72 -24.00
N LYS A 687 29.46 9.89 -22.96
CA LYS A 687 28.69 8.76 -22.39
C LYS A 687 27.30 8.59 -22.95
N GLU A 688 26.69 9.60 -23.61
CA GLU A 688 25.32 9.61 -24.19
C GLU A 688 24.29 8.69 -23.50
N LYS A 689 24.39 8.56 -22.18
CA LYS A 689 23.67 7.56 -21.37
C LYS A 689 23.48 8.12 -19.97
N CYS A 690 22.34 7.80 -19.38
CA CYS A 690 22.02 8.14 -18.01
C CYS A 690 23.01 7.49 -17.02
N PRO A 691 23.59 8.23 -16.05
CA PRO A 691 24.52 7.67 -15.06
C PRO A 691 23.91 6.63 -14.11
N MET A 692 22.59 6.66 -13.93
CA MET A 692 21.88 5.80 -12.96
C MET A 692 21.42 4.48 -13.58
N CYS A 693 20.81 4.53 -14.75
CA CYS A 693 20.21 3.36 -15.41
C CYS A 693 20.80 3.02 -16.79
N ARG A 694 21.76 3.82 -17.29
CA ARG A 694 22.47 3.63 -18.56
C ARG A 694 21.62 3.71 -19.83
N VAL A 695 20.35 4.11 -19.73
CA VAL A 695 19.47 4.43 -20.88
C VAL A 695 20.11 5.53 -21.73
N ALA A 696 20.10 5.39 -23.05
CA ALA A 696 20.65 6.38 -23.98
C ALA A 696 20.00 7.75 -23.75
N LEU A 697 20.79 8.81 -23.59
CA LEU A 697 20.33 10.13 -23.15
C LEU A 697 21.09 11.22 -23.89
N THR A 698 20.35 12.14 -24.52
CA THR A 698 20.92 13.33 -25.17
C THR A 698 20.51 14.61 -24.43
N ALA A 699 21.08 15.75 -24.79
CA ALA A 699 20.75 17.04 -24.17
C ALA A 699 19.29 17.47 -24.38
N SER A 700 18.63 16.99 -25.44
CA SER A 700 17.20 17.23 -25.70
C SER A 700 16.27 16.41 -24.82
N ASP A 701 16.77 15.36 -24.17
CA ASP A 701 16.01 14.46 -23.28
C ASP A 701 16.03 14.91 -21.81
N LEU A 702 16.39 16.18 -21.59
CA LEU A 702 16.55 16.82 -20.28
C LEU A 702 15.39 17.78 -20.02
N PHE A 703 14.51 17.41 -19.10
CA PHE A 703 13.36 18.20 -18.71
C PHE A 703 13.71 19.02 -17.47
N ALA A 704 13.65 20.34 -17.57
CA ALA A 704 13.85 21.20 -16.40
C ALA A 704 12.65 21.03 -15.46
N ALA A 705 12.90 20.62 -14.21
CA ALA A 705 11.93 20.91 -13.17
C ALA A 705 11.90 22.44 -12.99
N PRO A 706 10.74 23.04 -12.66
CA PRO A 706 10.69 24.43 -12.24
C PRO A 706 11.76 24.63 -11.16
N PRO A 707 12.65 25.65 -11.28
CA PRO A 707 13.67 25.84 -10.28
C PRO A 707 13.01 25.91 -8.90
N ALA A 708 13.46 25.07 -7.97
CA ALA A 708 13.28 25.37 -6.57
C ALA A 708 13.81 26.79 -6.41
N VAL A 709 13.02 27.68 -5.81
CA VAL A 709 13.38 29.07 -5.57
C VAL A 709 14.81 29.05 -5.01
N GLU A 710 15.78 29.51 -5.79
CA GLU A 710 17.14 29.66 -5.29
C GLU A 710 17.01 30.53 -4.04
N THR A 711 17.35 29.96 -2.90
CA THR A 711 17.58 30.67 -1.66
C THR A 711 18.70 31.65 -1.95
N ARG A 712 18.35 32.83 -2.45
CA ARG A 712 19.23 33.98 -2.34
C ARG A 712 19.42 34.18 -0.84
N GLU A 713 20.65 34.04 -0.39
CA GLU A 713 21.10 34.72 0.81
C GLU A 713 20.62 36.16 0.68
N VAL A 714 19.67 36.53 1.53
CA VAL A 714 19.17 37.90 1.60
C VAL A 714 20.35 38.70 2.15
N THR A 715 21.13 39.30 1.25
CA THR A 715 21.90 40.50 1.60
C THR A 715 20.91 41.49 2.18
N GLU A 716 21.19 41.95 3.40
CA GLU A 716 20.37 42.83 4.23
C GLU A 716 19.52 43.79 3.38
N PRO A 717 18.18 43.78 3.51
CA PRO A 717 17.38 44.75 2.80
C PRO A 717 17.54 46.09 3.51
N GLU A 718 17.91 47.11 2.72
CA GLU A 718 17.74 48.50 3.09
C GLU A 718 16.28 48.71 3.55
N THR A 719 16.16 49.42 4.67
CA THR A 719 14.93 49.76 5.39
C THR A 719 13.77 50.21 4.48
N GLN A 720 12.92 49.27 4.08
CA GLN A 720 11.52 49.53 3.74
C GLN A 720 10.67 48.68 4.68
N GLN A 721 9.73 49.30 5.39
CA GLN A 721 8.80 48.61 6.29
C GLN A 721 7.97 47.61 5.49
N GLN A 722 8.40 46.35 5.50
CA GLN A 722 7.76 45.28 4.74
C GLN A 722 6.49 44.85 5.49
N GLU A 723 5.33 45.19 4.94
CA GLU A 723 4.05 44.71 5.46
C GLU A 723 4.01 43.18 5.45
N TRP A 724 3.66 42.57 6.57
CA TRP A 724 3.57 41.12 6.70
C TRP A 724 2.32 40.58 6.00
N SER A 725 2.41 39.37 5.43
CA SER A 725 1.25 38.72 4.81
C SER A 725 0.10 38.53 5.81
N ALA A 726 -1.12 38.47 5.30
CA ALA A 726 -2.33 38.35 6.12
C ALA A 726 -2.27 37.16 7.10
N LYS A 727 -1.77 36.00 6.65
CA LYS A 727 -1.61 34.81 7.51
C LYS A 727 -0.54 34.98 8.59
N ILE A 728 0.58 35.63 8.28
CA ILE A 728 1.63 35.91 9.28
C ILE A 728 1.09 36.87 10.34
N ARG A 729 0.35 37.92 9.93
CA ARG A 729 -0.30 38.85 10.86
C ARG A 729 -1.30 38.13 11.77
N ALA A 730 -2.15 37.27 11.19
CA ALA A 730 -3.11 36.46 11.95
C ALA A 730 -2.40 35.50 12.92
N LEU A 731 -1.36 34.79 12.47
CA LEU A 731 -0.55 33.89 13.31
C LEU A 731 0.05 34.63 14.51
N VAL A 732 0.73 35.76 14.27
CA VAL A 732 1.37 36.54 15.34
C VAL A 732 0.31 37.08 16.31
N ALA A 733 -0.84 37.56 15.83
CA ALA A 733 -1.93 38.02 16.68
C ALA A 733 -2.46 36.89 17.59
N LEU A 734 -2.70 35.70 17.03
CA LEU A 734 -3.14 34.53 17.80
C LEU A 734 -2.10 34.10 18.85
N LEU A 735 -0.81 34.09 18.49
CA LEU A 735 0.27 33.74 19.41
C LEU A 735 0.41 34.76 20.55
N LEU A 736 0.23 36.05 20.26
CA LEU A 736 0.27 37.11 21.27
C LEU A 736 -0.90 36.98 22.26
N GLU A 737 -2.09 36.64 21.78
CA GLU A 737 -3.26 36.41 22.63
C GLU A 737 -3.05 35.18 23.53
N VAL A 738 -2.50 34.09 23.00
CA VAL A 738 -2.13 32.92 23.81
C VAL A 738 -1.08 33.29 24.86
N ARG A 739 -0.03 34.04 24.50
CA ARG A 739 1.02 34.48 25.43
C ARG A 739 0.47 35.37 26.54
N LYS A 740 -0.52 36.21 26.24
CA LYS A 740 -1.20 37.08 27.21
C LYS A 740 -1.99 36.27 28.23
N ASN A 741 -2.62 35.18 27.79
CA ASN A 741 -3.40 34.30 28.66
C ASN A 741 -2.52 33.35 29.49
N ASP A 742 -1.52 32.71 28.89
CA ASP A 742 -0.53 31.89 29.59
C ASP A 742 0.83 31.94 28.85
N PRO A 743 1.86 32.60 29.43
CA PRO A 743 3.16 32.75 28.79
C PRO A 743 3.98 31.45 28.71
N ASN A 744 3.57 30.40 29.44
CA ASN A 744 4.24 29.10 29.43
C ASN A 744 3.71 28.15 28.36
N VAL A 745 2.66 28.55 27.62
CA VAL A 745 2.12 27.73 26.53
C VAL A 745 3.15 27.61 25.42
N LYS A 746 3.25 26.37 24.90
CA LYS A 746 4.08 26.05 23.75
C LYS A 746 3.21 25.76 22.54
N SER A 747 3.67 26.25 21.39
CA SER A 747 2.92 26.23 20.13
C SER A 747 3.72 25.55 19.03
N VAL A 748 3.04 24.76 18.20
CA VAL A 748 3.58 24.18 16.98
C VAL A 748 3.02 24.92 15.79
N VAL A 749 3.88 25.33 14.86
CA VAL A 749 3.47 25.95 13.59
C VAL A 749 3.89 25.04 12.45
N PHE A 750 2.91 24.57 11.68
CA PHE A 750 3.11 23.72 10.52
C PHE A 750 2.90 24.48 9.21
N SER A 751 3.77 24.21 8.24
CA SER A 751 3.57 24.62 6.85
C SER A 751 4.11 23.56 5.88
N GLN A 752 3.52 23.44 4.70
CA GLN A 752 4.10 22.61 3.63
C GLN A 752 5.28 23.30 2.93
N PHE A 753 5.33 24.64 2.96
CA PHE A 753 6.34 25.42 2.24
C PHE A 753 7.46 25.82 3.19
N ALA A 754 8.67 25.32 2.94
CA ALA A 754 9.85 25.74 3.71
C ALA A 754 10.10 27.25 3.61
N GLY A 755 9.77 27.86 2.46
CA GLY A 755 9.81 29.30 2.27
C GLY A 755 8.90 30.06 3.22
N MET A 756 7.69 29.56 3.50
CA MET A 756 6.79 30.18 4.47
C MET A 756 7.37 30.12 5.88
N LEU A 757 8.01 29.01 6.25
CA LEU A 757 8.72 28.89 7.53
C LEU A 757 9.92 29.84 7.65
N ASN A 758 10.55 30.24 6.54
CA ASN A 758 11.57 31.31 6.53
C ASN A 758 10.93 32.65 6.85
N LEU A 759 9.83 32.98 6.17
CA LEU A 759 9.16 34.27 6.28
C LEU A 759 8.55 34.50 7.67
N VAL A 760 8.16 33.43 8.38
CA VAL A 760 7.61 33.51 9.74
C VAL A 760 8.66 33.85 10.80
N GLN A 761 9.96 33.61 10.57
CA GLN A 761 11.01 33.77 11.58
C GLN A 761 11.20 35.21 12.06
N ALA A 762 11.39 36.15 11.11
CA ALA A 762 11.63 37.56 11.45
C ALA A 762 10.43 38.21 12.18
N PRO A 763 9.16 37.98 11.79
CA PRO A 763 7.99 38.42 12.54
C PRO A 763 7.91 37.85 13.96
N LEU A 764 8.29 36.58 14.16
CA LEU A 764 8.31 35.97 15.50
C LEU A 764 9.38 36.60 16.40
N GLU A 765 10.58 36.86 15.85
CA GLU A 765 11.66 37.58 16.54
C GLU A 765 11.25 39.00 16.89
N ALA A 766 10.64 39.74 15.95
CA ALA A 766 10.13 41.09 16.17
C ALA A 766 9.06 41.13 17.28
N ALA A 767 8.24 40.09 17.40
CA ALA A 767 7.26 39.94 18.47
C ALA A 767 7.84 39.39 19.79
N GLY A 768 9.15 39.13 19.84
CA GLY A 768 9.90 38.68 21.02
C GLY A 768 9.71 37.19 21.36
N PHE A 769 9.36 36.35 20.40
CA PHE A 769 9.24 34.90 20.63
C PHE A 769 10.56 34.17 20.36
N LYS A 770 10.88 33.22 21.24
CA LYS A 770 11.95 32.22 21.01
C LYS A 770 11.36 31.02 20.28
N TYR A 771 12.01 30.60 19.20
CA TYR A 771 11.57 29.46 18.41
C TYR A 771 12.71 28.50 18.08
N VAL A 772 12.35 27.28 17.71
CA VAL A 772 13.24 26.32 17.04
C VAL A 772 12.61 25.86 15.74
N ARG A 773 13.43 25.41 14.80
CA ARG A 773 12.96 24.93 13.49
C ARG A 773 13.38 23.48 13.28
N ILE A 774 12.49 22.71 12.66
CA ILE A 774 12.76 21.36 12.16
C ILE A 774 12.21 21.21 10.74
N ASP A 775 13.10 21.01 9.78
CA ASP A 775 12.77 20.70 8.39
C ASP A 775 13.57 19.50 7.85
N GLY A 776 13.41 19.22 6.55
CA GLY A 776 14.08 18.12 5.85
C GLY A 776 15.60 18.28 5.75
N SER A 777 16.11 19.52 5.76
CA SER A 777 17.54 19.82 5.58
C SER A 777 18.41 19.52 6.81
N MET A 778 17.79 19.30 7.98
CA MET A 778 18.49 19.11 9.25
C MET A 778 18.98 17.67 9.46
N SER A 779 20.26 17.54 9.83
CA SER A 779 20.82 16.26 10.29
C SER A 779 20.11 15.71 11.54
N LEU A 780 20.12 14.38 11.72
CA LEU A 780 19.46 13.69 12.84
C LEU A 780 19.85 14.26 14.22
N LYS A 781 21.15 14.48 14.46
CA LYS A 781 21.66 15.04 15.72
C LYS A 781 21.11 16.45 16.01
N LYS A 782 21.05 17.31 14.98
CA LYS A 782 20.50 18.67 15.12
C LYS A 782 19.00 18.63 15.40
N ARG A 783 18.26 17.72 14.75
CA ARG A 783 16.82 17.53 14.98
C ARG A 783 16.54 17.09 16.42
N GLU A 784 17.29 16.13 16.94
CA GLU A 784 17.17 15.69 18.35
C GLU A 784 17.48 16.81 19.34
N ALA A 785 18.53 17.59 19.09
CA ALA A 785 18.88 18.74 19.93
C ALA A 785 17.76 19.80 19.96
N ALA A 786 17.17 20.11 18.80
CA ALA A 786 16.05 21.05 18.70
C ALA A 786 14.81 20.57 19.48
N LEU A 787 14.48 19.27 19.40
CA LEU A 787 13.39 18.67 20.18
C LEU A 787 13.65 18.72 21.68
N LYS A 788 14.86 18.37 22.13
CA LYS A 788 15.24 18.44 23.55
C LYS A 788 15.17 19.88 24.07
N ALA A 789 15.64 20.85 23.29
CA ALA A 789 15.51 22.27 23.62
C ALA A 789 14.04 22.70 23.74
N PHE A 790 13.19 22.28 22.80
CA PHE A 790 11.75 22.57 22.84
C PHE A 790 11.02 21.87 23.98
N GLN A 791 11.45 20.69 24.44
CA GLN A 791 10.80 19.99 25.55
C GLN A 791 11.25 20.50 26.93
N ALA A 792 12.38 21.20 27.03
CA ALA A 792 12.91 21.72 28.28
C ALA A 792 11.92 22.67 28.99
N LYS A 793 11.86 22.63 30.32
CA LYS A 793 11.03 23.53 31.13
C LYS A 793 11.95 24.59 31.75
N GLY A 794 12.03 25.76 31.13
CA GLY A 794 12.82 26.89 31.63
C GLY A 794 12.48 28.21 30.91
N PRO A 795 12.79 29.37 31.50
CA PRO A 795 12.48 30.69 30.92
C PRO A 795 13.25 30.98 29.61
N ASP A 796 14.32 30.23 29.35
CA ASP A 796 15.08 30.30 28.09
C ASP A 796 14.64 29.25 27.05
N SER A 797 13.67 28.40 27.41
CA SER A 797 13.12 27.42 26.47
C SER A 797 12.37 28.13 25.35
N PRO A 798 12.51 27.69 24.09
CA PRO A 798 11.67 28.18 23.00
C PRO A 798 10.20 27.83 23.27
N ASN A 799 9.32 28.80 23.02
CA ASN A 799 7.87 28.62 23.11
C ASN A 799 7.29 28.08 21.81
N ILE A 800 7.98 28.28 20.68
CA ILE A 800 7.46 27.94 19.36
C ILE A 800 8.37 26.94 18.68
N ILE A 801 7.78 25.96 17.99
CA ILE A 801 8.48 25.09 17.07
C ILE A 801 7.89 25.19 15.67
N LEU A 802 8.75 25.52 14.69
CA LEU A 802 8.43 25.59 13.28
C LEU A 802 8.73 24.24 12.62
N LEU A 803 7.72 23.62 12.03
CA LEU A 803 7.82 22.28 11.45
C LEU A 803 7.29 22.26 10.03
N SER A 804 8.05 21.66 9.11
CA SER A 804 7.47 21.30 7.81
C SER A 804 6.48 20.14 7.99
N LEU A 805 5.35 20.17 7.28
CA LEU A 805 4.35 19.08 7.30
C LEU A 805 4.98 17.71 6.98
N LYS A 806 6.02 17.67 6.15
CA LYS A 806 6.78 16.45 5.85
C LYS A 806 7.63 15.97 7.02
N ALA A 807 8.33 16.89 7.70
CA ALA A 807 9.08 16.56 8.91
C ALA A 807 8.16 16.12 10.07
N ALA A 808 6.87 16.47 10.04
CA ALA A 808 5.87 15.97 10.99
C ALA A 808 5.53 14.47 10.79
N GLY A 809 5.69 13.94 9.58
CA GLY A 809 5.48 12.51 9.27
C GLY A 809 6.43 11.55 10.00
N VAL A 810 7.49 12.10 10.59
CA VAL A 810 8.67 11.41 11.12
C VAL A 810 8.49 10.75 12.49
N GLY A 811 7.32 10.82 13.13
CA GLY A 811 7.09 10.15 14.42
C GLY A 811 7.29 11.02 15.67
N LEU A 812 7.57 12.31 15.49
CA LEU A 812 8.00 13.24 16.55
C LEU A 812 7.06 13.25 17.78
N ASN A 813 7.66 13.38 18.97
CA ASN A 813 6.92 13.58 20.21
C ASN A 813 6.85 15.09 20.56
N LEU A 814 5.66 15.67 20.38
CA LEU A 814 5.41 17.11 20.57
C LEU A 814 4.37 17.38 21.67
N VAL A 815 4.18 16.44 22.63
CA VAL A 815 3.23 16.59 23.74
C VAL A 815 3.51 17.79 24.66
N ALA A 816 4.70 18.39 24.56
CA ALA A 816 5.01 19.62 25.29
C ALA A 816 4.20 20.84 24.80
N ALA A 817 3.65 20.78 23.58
CA ALA A 817 2.80 21.81 23.02
C ALA A 817 1.32 21.52 23.28
N SER A 818 0.51 22.57 23.38
CA SER A 818 -0.95 22.48 23.48
C SER A 818 -1.68 23.31 22.42
N GLN A 819 -0.94 24.11 21.65
CA GLN A 819 -1.46 24.95 20.57
C GLN A 819 -0.83 24.53 19.25
N VAL A 820 -1.65 24.35 18.22
CA VAL A 820 -1.20 23.92 16.89
C VAL A 820 -1.76 24.86 15.83
N TYR A 821 -0.89 25.44 15.01
CA TYR A 821 -1.27 26.31 13.91
C TYR A 821 -0.93 25.65 12.58
N MET A 822 -1.93 25.47 11.73
CA MET A 822 -1.76 24.97 10.36
C MET A 822 -1.85 26.18 9.43
N LEU A 823 -0.71 26.59 8.87
CA LEU A 823 -0.66 27.78 8.01
C LEU A 823 -1.32 27.55 6.66
N ASP A 824 -1.25 26.33 6.14
CA ASP A 824 -1.72 26.00 4.79
C ASP A 824 -2.32 24.58 4.75
N PRO A 825 -3.45 24.38 4.05
CA PRO A 825 -4.10 23.08 3.95
C PRO A 825 -3.40 22.18 2.94
N TRP A 826 -3.45 20.86 3.19
CA TRP A 826 -2.87 19.83 2.35
C TRP A 826 -3.95 19.06 1.55
N TRP A 827 -3.59 18.36 0.49
CA TRP A 827 -4.57 17.61 -0.32
C TRP A 827 -5.11 16.34 0.35
N ASN A 828 -4.29 15.74 1.21
CA ASN A 828 -4.58 14.49 1.88
C ASN A 828 -4.85 14.75 3.37
N PRO A 829 -6.10 14.60 3.85
CA PRO A 829 -6.44 14.89 5.25
C PRO A 829 -5.68 13.99 6.24
N ALA A 830 -5.30 12.77 5.85
CA ALA A 830 -4.57 11.85 6.71
C ALA A 830 -3.19 12.37 7.14
N ILE A 831 -2.53 13.18 6.29
CA ILE A 831 -1.21 13.75 6.61
C ILE A 831 -1.34 14.85 7.66
N GLU A 832 -2.37 15.69 7.56
CA GLU A 832 -2.65 16.70 8.58
C GLU A 832 -3.03 16.05 9.91
N GLU A 833 -3.86 15.01 9.87
CA GLU A 833 -4.24 14.24 11.05
C GLU A 833 -3.03 13.61 11.74
N GLN A 834 -2.14 13.00 10.96
CA GLN A 834 -0.87 12.48 11.45
C GLN A 834 0.01 13.56 12.10
N ALA A 835 0.01 14.80 11.58
CA ALA A 835 0.73 15.92 12.15
C ALA A 835 0.10 16.40 13.47
N MET A 836 -1.22 16.55 13.52
CA MET A 836 -1.98 16.89 14.74
C MET A 836 -1.77 15.86 15.84
N ASP A 837 -1.74 14.58 15.48
CA ASP A 837 -1.49 13.45 16.36
C ASP A 837 -0.04 13.37 16.90
N ARG A 838 0.87 14.24 16.43
CA ARG A 838 2.18 14.40 17.10
C ARG A 838 2.07 15.16 18.41
N VAL A 839 1.01 15.96 18.57
CA VAL A 839 0.70 16.77 19.75
C VAL A 839 -0.43 16.13 20.57
N HIS A 840 -1.52 15.72 19.92
CA HIS A 840 -2.64 15.01 20.56
C HIS A 840 -2.39 13.49 20.60
N ARG A 841 -1.54 13.08 21.54
CA ARG A 841 -1.14 11.68 21.75
C ARG A 841 -0.90 11.38 23.23
N LEU A 842 -0.68 10.09 23.55
CA LEU A 842 -0.28 9.65 24.88
C LEU A 842 0.88 10.48 25.42
N GLY A 843 0.71 11.00 26.63
CA GLY A 843 1.63 11.94 27.30
C GLY A 843 1.15 13.40 27.28
N GLN A 844 0.10 13.72 26.53
CA GLN A 844 -0.54 15.04 26.56
C GLN A 844 -1.35 15.21 27.86
N THR A 845 -1.15 16.35 28.53
CA THR A 845 -1.84 16.67 29.80
C THR A 845 -2.75 17.89 29.71
N ARG A 846 -2.63 18.69 28.64
CA ARG A 846 -3.46 19.89 28.41
C ARG A 846 -4.37 19.67 27.21
N ASP A 847 -5.54 20.34 27.22
CA ASP A 847 -6.40 20.39 26.05
C ASP A 847 -5.63 20.97 24.86
N VAL A 848 -5.82 20.36 23.69
CA VAL A 848 -5.10 20.71 22.46
C VAL A 848 -6.04 21.51 21.56
N GLU A 849 -5.64 22.74 21.28
CA GLU A 849 -6.33 23.59 20.32
C GLU A 849 -5.55 23.62 19.00
N ILE A 850 -6.26 23.33 17.91
CA ILE A 850 -5.72 23.35 16.56
C ILE A 850 -6.44 24.46 15.79
N VAL A 851 -5.68 25.39 15.23
CA VAL A 851 -6.18 26.48 14.42
C VAL A 851 -5.69 26.30 12.98
N ARG A 852 -6.63 26.16 12.04
CA ARG A 852 -6.36 26.15 10.60
C ARG A 852 -6.56 27.55 10.05
N LEU A 853 -5.50 28.16 9.53
CA LEU A 853 -5.58 29.46 8.88
C LEU A 853 -5.97 29.26 7.42
N ILE A 854 -7.13 29.78 7.03
CA ILE A 854 -7.71 29.57 5.70
C ILE A 854 -8.08 30.91 5.09
N VAL A 855 -7.62 31.16 3.88
CA VAL A 855 -7.96 32.40 3.17
C VAL A 855 -9.39 32.34 2.62
N ARG A 856 -10.20 33.36 2.89
CA ARG A 856 -11.57 33.48 2.36
C ARG A 856 -11.60 33.63 0.85
N ASP A 857 -12.62 33.06 0.21
CA ASP A 857 -12.89 33.19 -1.22
C ASP A 857 -11.67 32.76 -2.05
N SER A 858 -11.06 31.64 -1.68
CA SER A 858 -9.80 31.16 -2.24
C SER A 858 -9.79 29.66 -2.54
N ILE A 859 -8.71 29.20 -3.16
CA ILE A 859 -8.44 27.79 -3.43
C ILE A 859 -8.36 26.94 -2.15
N GLU A 860 -8.03 27.54 -1.01
CA GLU A 860 -7.87 26.83 0.27
C GLU A 860 -9.19 26.32 0.83
N GLU A 861 -10.26 27.11 0.74
CA GLU A 861 -11.62 26.67 1.11
C GLU A 861 -12.07 25.49 0.25
N ARG A 862 -11.78 25.55 -1.06
CA ARG A 862 -12.09 24.47 -2.01
C ARG A 862 -11.29 23.20 -1.72
N ILE A 863 -10.06 23.33 -1.23
CA ILE A 863 -9.25 22.19 -0.76
C ILE A 863 -9.90 21.55 0.46
N LEU A 864 -10.40 22.33 1.42
CA LEU A 864 -11.10 21.78 2.59
C LEU A 864 -12.39 21.06 2.21
N GLU A 865 -13.18 21.62 1.28
CA GLU A 865 -14.36 20.95 0.74
C GLU A 865 -13.99 19.61 0.09
N LEU A 866 -12.89 19.59 -0.66
CA LEU A 866 -12.39 18.37 -1.30
C LEU A 866 -11.88 17.35 -0.26
N GLN A 867 -11.22 17.78 0.82
CA GLN A 867 -10.82 16.90 1.91
C GLN A 867 -12.03 16.21 2.54
N GLU A 868 -13.10 16.96 2.78
CA GLU A 868 -14.32 16.44 3.40
C GLU A 868 -15.03 15.45 2.48
N LYS A 869 -15.12 15.76 1.18
CA LYS A 869 -15.57 14.80 0.16
C LYS A 869 -14.72 13.54 0.16
N LYS A 870 -13.39 13.67 0.23
CA LYS A 870 -12.47 12.52 0.27
C LYS A 870 -12.61 11.69 1.53
N ARG A 871 -12.81 12.31 2.70
CA ARG A 871 -13.10 11.61 3.96
C ARG A 871 -14.39 10.80 3.84
N ASN A 872 -15.43 11.38 3.27
CA ASN A 872 -16.72 10.72 3.06
C ASN A 872 -16.66 9.62 1.99
N LEU A 873 -15.81 9.75 0.97
CA LEU A 873 -15.63 8.75 -0.09
C LEU A 873 -14.64 7.63 0.27
N ALA A 874 -13.71 7.87 1.19
CA ALA A 874 -12.74 6.88 1.65
C ALA A 874 -13.41 5.69 2.36
N SER A 875 -14.56 5.91 2.99
CA SER A 875 -15.41 4.85 3.54
C SER A 875 -15.90 3.87 2.44
N SER A 876 -16.04 4.32 1.20
CA SER A 876 -16.63 3.55 0.08
C SER A 876 -15.59 2.94 -0.88
N ALA A 877 -14.35 2.70 -0.43
CA ALA A 877 -13.16 2.63 -1.30
C ALA A 877 -12.92 1.34 -2.13
N PHE A 878 -13.78 0.31 -2.11
CA PHE A 878 -13.58 -0.85 -2.99
C PHE A 878 -14.31 -0.71 -4.33
N GLY A 879 -13.62 -1.03 -5.43
CA GLY A 879 -14.27 -1.26 -6.73
C GLY A 879 -14.26 -0.11 -7.73
N LYS A 880 -13.53 1.00 -7.49
CA LYS A 880 -13.47 2.08 -8.51
C LYS A 880 -12.61 1.66 -9.70
N SER A 881 -13.25 1.43 -10.84
CA SER A 881 -12.59 1.21 -12.14
C SER A 881 -11.64 2.36 -12.49
N THR A 882 -10.61 2.10 -13.30
CA THR A 882 -9.70 3.12 -13.85
C THR A 882 -10.43 4.28 -14.52
N ASP A 883 -11.57 4.02 -15.18
CA ASP A 883 -12.41 5.05 -15.79
C ASP A 883 -13.13 5.93 -14.74
N GLN A 884 -13.60 5.32 -13.65
CA GLN A 884 -14.18 6.07 -12.53
C GLN A 884 -13.13 6.94 -11.83
N MET A 885 -11.91 6.43 -11.63
CA MET A 885 -10.82 7.23 -11.07
C MET A 885 -10.44 8.42 -11.97
N ARG A 886 -10.42 8.23 -13.30
CA ARG A 886 -10.21 9.32 -14.27
C ARG A 886 -11.31 10.38 -14.16
N LYS A 887 -12.58 9.96 -14.11
CA LYS A 887 -13.73 10.86 -13.92
C LYS A 887 -13.65 11.62 -12.60
N THR A 888 -13.31 10.95 -11.50
CA THR A 888 -13.13 11.61 -10.19
C THR A 888 -12.00 12.65 -10.25
N ARG A 889 -10.86 12.36 -10.90
CA ARG A 889 -9.78 13.36 -11.04
C ARG A 889 -10.21 14.60 -11.82
N ILE A 890 -11.00 14.42 -12.88
CA ILE A 890 -11.53 15.54 -13.67
C ILE A 890 -12.53 16.35 -12.83
N GLN A 891 -13.41 15.68 -12.08
CA GLN A 891 -14.36 16.32 -11.17
C GLN A 891 -13.65 17.08 -10.04
N ASP A 892 -12.57 16.53 -9.47
CA ASP A 892 -11.75 17.20 -8.46
C ASP A 892 -11.18 18.51 -9.01
N VAL A 893 -10.64 18.51 -10.24
CA VAL A 893 -10.13 19.72 -10.90
C VAL A 893 -11.23 20.74 -11.15
N GLN A 894 -12.38 20.30 -11.69
CA GLN A 894 -13.52 21.17 -11.94
C GLN A 894 -14.00 21.83 -10.65
N HIS A 895 -14.06 21.06 -9.56
CA HIS A 895 -14.43 21.58 -8.25
C HIS A 895 -13.46 22.64 -7.73
N LEU A 896 -12.15 22.39 -7.82
CA LEU A 896 -11.11 23.34 -7.38
C LEU A 896 -11.11 24.64 -8.19
N MET A 897 -11.48 24.56 -9.46
CA MET A 897 -11.57 25.71 -10.35
C MET A 897 -12.99 26.32 -10.42
N GLN A 898 -13.97 25.80 -9.66
CA GLN A 898 -15.38 26.22 -9.69
C GLN A 898 -15.95 26.28 -11.11
N MET A 899 -15.83 25.17 -11.85
CA MET A 899 -16.29 25.03 -13.23
C MET A 899 -17.49 24.10 -13.37
#